data_AF-A0A2D5URX6-F1
#
_entry.id   AF-A0A2D5URX6-F1
#
_cell.length_a   1.000
_cell.length_b   1.000
_cell.length_c   1.000
_cell.angle_alpha   90.00
_cell.angle_beta   90.00
_cell.angle_gamma   90.00
#
_symmetry.space_group_name_H-M   'P 1'
#
loop_
_entity.id
_entity.type
_entity.pdbx_description
1 polymer ?
#
loop_
_entity_poly.entity_id
_entity_poly.type
_entity_poly.pdbx_seq_one_letter_code
_entity_poly.pdbx_strand_id
1 'polypeptide(L)'
;MQKPLLVLFDGHAIVHRSYHAFQNSRSSTVFTVPKTGEVVTAVFGFAQMLLKVINDLKPTCYAIAFDTRAPTFRHEMYDQYKAHRPPTPDELVNQFGRVRQLVETFHMPIYEIDGYEADDVLGTLSDQASRQGIDTIIVTGDGDIMQLVSPQVNILYPKPRGLVSDTTLFDEAAVKEKYGVTPRQIADFKGLVGDTSDNIPGVPGIGGKTAVKLLDQFGSMDEIYAHLDLVTPARIQAILQENETAARQSQKLATIDIQAPVTLNLEECQLVHYDRDKLTELFRELEFYSLLPKLPEMAGETTGVTAKVETGPPPRRDYCTIDTTSALDDLFTRLSSVESFAFDLETTSLDVMAAQLVGISLSPASGEAYYIPVGHVGWGQVEQIPLEYVIERLTPLFEDPALSKVAQNGKYDITVLAGYGVIVTNFTFDTMVAAHLLNENSIGLKALAFSRLGVEMTPISELIGSGTKQLSMSQIEIERASDYACADADMTWQLAELLGPELRRSGLWQLFVGVEMPLVPVLIEMERNGIALDTELLRQMSRGLGEQLLKLEAEIYASAGHQFNINSPRQLGDVLFEEMSLPSGRKTKTGYSTDASILEGLRGTHPIIEFVLDYRQFAKLRSTYVDALPGLINHETGRLHTSFNQTRTATGRLSSSDPNLQNIPVRGEMGRQVRQAFIAPPGSCLLSADYSQIDLRALAHLSHDQRLVDAFKHDEDVHSATASQLFAVDSSQVTADMRRVAKTVNFGVIYGMSDYGLERATELSREEATRFIASYFEKYPGVLQYLDSTKKQARDTGYVQTLLGRRRSIPEINSPNRQIREAAERMAINMPVQGTSADIIKVAMINLYREMGERRGKTKMLLQVHDELLFEVPMDELEEMRRLVPDIMSSALELDIPVKVDVHSGQNWEELK
;
A
#
# COMPACT_ATOMS: atom_id res chain seq x y z
N MET A 1 -23.14 -1.21 37.82
CA MET A 1 -21.90 -0.48 37.45
C MET A 1 -20.95 -1.50 36.86
N GLN A 2 -20.42 -1.22 35.66
CA GLN A 2 -19.38 -2.03 35.05
C GLN A 2 -18.13 -1.95 35.94
N LYS A 3 -17.48 -3.08 36.20
CA LYS A 3 -16.26 -3.12 37.01
C LYS A 3 -15.16 -2.33 36.28
N PRO A 4 -14.43 -1.42 36.95
CA PRO A 4 -13.38 -0.63 36.30
C PRO A 4 -12.28 -1.55 35.77
N LEU A 5 -11.80 -1.24 34.57
CA LEU A 5 -10.73 -1.94 33.88
C LEU A 5 -9.55 -0.98 33.70
N LEU A 6 -8.41 -1.34 34.27
CA LEU A 6 -7.14 -0.65 34.11
C LEU A 6 -6.30 -1.33 33.03
N VAL A 7 -5.82 -0.56 32.06
CA VAL A 7 -4.86 -1.07 31.07
C VAL A 7 -3.50 -0.43 31.29
N LEU A 8 -2.48 -1.25 31.53
CA LEU A 8 -1.11 -0.81 31.72
C LEU A 8 -0.27 -1.14 30.48
N PHE A 9 0.39 -0.17 29.89
CA PHE A 9 1.24 -0.37 28.71
C PHE A 9 2.72 -0.40 29.10
N ASP A 10 3.45 -1.31 28.48
CA ASP A 10 4.91 -1.31 28.47
C ASP A 10 5.42 -0.53 27.25
N GLY A 11 5.85 0.71 27.49
CA GLY A 11 6.27 1.61 26.43
C GLY A 11 7.51 1.14 25.69
N HIS A 12 8.51 0.61 26.40
CA HIS A 12 9.76 0.16 25.76
C HIS A 12 9.53 -1.09 24.93
N ALA A 13 8.86 -2.12 25.46
CA ALA A 13 8.65 -3.34 24.72
C ALA A 13 7.77 -3.13 23.48
N ILE A 14 6.71 -2.32 23.57
CA ILE A 14 5.81 -2.05 22.43
C ILE A 14 6.52 -1.25 21.34
N VAL A 15 7.34 -0.25 21.69
CA VAL A 15 8.08 0.56 20.71
C VAL A 15 9.15 -0.27 19.99
N HIS A 16 9.96 -1.03 20.73
CA HIS A 16 10.94 -1.95 20.14
C HIS A 16 10.29 -2.97 19.21
N ARG A 17 9.17 -3.53 19.66
CA ARG A 17 8.41 -4.49 18.85
C ARG A 17 7.88 -3.86 17.57
N SER A 18 7.32 -2.66 17.66
CA SER A 18 6.81 -1.91 16.50
C SER A 18 7.92 -1.69 15.48
N TYR A 19 9.10 -1.26 15.92
CA TYR A 19 10.28 -1.08 15.08
C TYR A 19 10.70 -2.37 14.35
N HIS A 20 10.85 -3.49 15.08
CA HIS A 20 11.31 -4.74 14.48
C HIS A 20 10.27 -5.47 13.62
N ALA A 21 8.97 -5.29 13.89
CA ALA A 21 7.90 -5.91 13.13
C ALA A 21 7.88 -5.42 11.67
N PHE A 22 8.10 -4.12 11.46
CA PHE A 22 8.12 -3.52 10.12
C PHE A 22 9.41 -3.82 9.35
N GLN A 23 10.56 -3.93 10.04
CA GLN A 23 11.83 -4.33 9.43
C GLN A 23 11.85 -5.78 8.93
N ASN A 24 11.22 -6.70 9.66
CA ASN A 24 11.13 -8.12 9.33
C ASN A 24 9.94 -8.50 8.43
N SER A 25 9.24 -7.51 7.87
CA SER A 25 8.19 -7.72 6.87
C SER A 25 8.81 -7.90 5.47
N ARG A 26 8.14 -8.63 4.57
CA ARG A 26 8.61 -8.87 3.19
C ARG A 26 8.85 -7.60 2.38
N SER A 27 8.32 -6.46 2.82
CA SER A 27 8.47 -5.17 2.16
C SER A 27 9.44 -4.23 2.87
N SER A 28 10.00 -4.59 4.04
CA SER A 28 10.80 -3.72 4.92
C SER A 28 10.30 -2.27 4.89
N THR A 29 8.99 -2.08 5.07
CA THR A 29 8.33 -0.78 4.90
C THR A 29 8.74 0.12 6.05
N VAL A 30 9.49 1.17 5.72
CA VAL A 30 9.78 2.28 6.64
C VAL A 30 8.79 3.38 6.34
N PHE A 31 8.04 3.82 7.35
CA PHE A 31 7.18 4.99 7.27
C PHE A 31 8.00 6.24 7.57
N THR A 32 7.93 7.19 6.65
CA THR A 32 8.53 8.52 6.74
C THR A 32 7.44 9.58 6.59
N VAL A 33 7.59 10.71 7.28
CA VAL A 33 6.80 11.92 7.00
C VAL A 33 7.41 12.57 5.76
N PRO A 34 6.73 12.62 4.59
CA PRO A 34 7.34 13.06 3.33
C PRO A 34 7.92 14.46 3.37
N LYS A 35 7.26 15.37 4.11
CA LYS A 35 7.67 16.78 4.20
C LYS A 35 8.99 16.97 4.95
N THR A 36 9.26 16.14 5.95
CA THR A 36 10.44 16.27 6.82
C THR A 36 11.47 15.16 6.63
N GLY A 37 11.08 14.05 6.01
CA GLY A 37 11.86 12.81 5.96
C GLY A 37 11.95 12.08 7.31
N GLU A 38 11.20 12.52 8.32
CA GLU A 38 11.25 11.94 9.68
C GLU A 38 10.74 10.50 9.67
N VAL A 39 11.53 9.56 10.19
CA VAL A 39 11.12 8.16 10.33
C VAL A 39 10.14 8.02 11.50
N VAL A 40 8.93 7.54 11.22
CA VAL A 40 7.82 7.44 12.20
C VAL A 40 7.25 6.02 12.32
N THR A 41 8.01 5.02 11.89
CA THR A 41 7.58 3.62 11.79
C THR A 41 7.15 3.02 13.14
N ALA A 42 7.96 3.18 14.18
CA ALA A 42 7.67 2.70 15.52
C ALA A 42 6.54 3.52 16.18
N VAL A 43 6.48 4.83 15.90
CA VAL A 43 5.42 5.72 16.38
C VAL A 43 4.06 5.29 15.84
N PHE A 44 3.98 5.02 14.53
CA PHE A 44 2.76 4.52 13.88
C PHE A 44 2.33 3.16 14.45
N GLY A 45 3.27 2.22 14.60
CA GLY A 45 2.99 0.90 15.18
C GLY A 45 2.49 0.97 16.62
N PHE A 46 3.09 1.84 17.44
CA PHE A 46 2.65 2.09 18.81
C PHE A 46 1.23 2.72 18.84
N ALA A 47 0.98 3.76 18.05
CA ALA A 47 -0.33 4.41 17.95
C ALA A 47 -1.42 3.42 17.52
N GLN A 48 -1.12 2.56 16.54
CA GLN A 48 -2.03 1.51 16.09
C GLN A 48 -2.36 0.49 17.19
N MET A 49 -1.36 0.08 17.99
CA MET A 49 -1.58 -0.80 19.14
C MET A 49 -2.45 -0.12 20.20
N LEU A 50 -2.09 1.09 20.60
CA LEU A 50 -2.80 1.88 21.61
C LEU A 50 -4.28 2.02 21.26
N LEU A 51 -4.59 2.50 20.05
CA LEU A 51 -5.96 2.69 19.59
C LEU A 51 -6.74 1.38 19.49
N LYS A 52 -6.10 0.30 19.03
CA LYS A 52 -6.76 -1.00 19.00
C LYS A 52 -7.16 -1.44 20.40
N VAL A 53 -6.22 -1.38 21.35
CA VAL A 53 -6.47 -1.79 22.73
C VAL A 53 -7.60 -0.98 23.36
N ILE A 54 -7.60 0.34 23.15
CA ILE A 54 -8.67 1.20 23.65
C ILE A 54 -10.03 0.81 23.05
N ASN A 55 -10.11 0.58 21.74
CA ASN A 55 -11.37 0.25 21.07
C ASN A 55 -11.89 -1.16 21.40
N ASP A 56 -10.99 -2.14 21.50
CA ASP A 56 -11.34 -3.55 21.75
C ASP A 56 -11.74 -3.77 23.22
N LEU A 57 -10.99 -3.17 24.16
CA LEU A 57 -11.17 -3.41 25.60
C LEU A 57 -12.04 -2.37 26.29
N LYS A 58 -12.19 -1.17 25.69
CA LYS A 58 -12.91 -0.02 26.25
C LYS A 58 -12.57 0.23 27.74
N PRO A 59 -11.28 0.42 28.07
CA PRO A 59 -10.86 0.52 29.45
C PRO A 59 -11.37 1.82 30.10
N THR A 60 -11.59 1.77 31.41
CA THR A 60 -11.95 2.98 32.18
C THR A 60 -10.71 3.80 32.53
N CYS A 61 -9.58 3.11 32.73
CA CYS A 61 -8.31 3.72 33.12
C CYS A 61 -7.16 3.16 32.29
N TYR A 62 -6.13 3.99 32.03
CA TYR A 62 -4.88 3.57 31.43
C TYR A 62 -3.63 4.20 32.07
N ALA A 63 -2.48 3.56 31.91
CA ALA A 63 -1.18 4.16 32.22
C ALA A 63 -0.08 3.47 31.42
N ILE A 64 1.08 4.10 31.33
CA ILE A 64 2.25 3.54 30.66
C ILE A 64 3.48 3.62 31.55
N ALA A 65 4.34 2.60 31.46
CA ALA A 65 5.65 2.61 32.08
C ALA A 65 6.76 2.62 31.02
N PHE A 66 7.87 3.29 31.31
CA PHE A 66 9.09 3.25 30.52
C PHE A 66 10.30 2.96 31.42
N ASP A 67 11.31 2.30 30.86
CA ASP A 67 12.63 2.18 31.48
C ASP A 67 13.34 3.54 31.57
N THR A 68 14.13 3.70 32.64
CA THR A 68 15.04 4.84 32.80
C THR A 68 16.44 4.50 32.28
N ARG A 69 17.31 5.50 32.16
CA ARG A 69 18.73 5.27 31.81
C ARG A 69 19.58 4.80 33.00
N ALA A 70 19.04 4.85 34.22
CA ALA A 70 19.75 4.47 35.42
C ALA A 70 19.95 2.95 35.48
N PRO A 71 21.09 2.45 36.02
CA PRO A 71 21.24 1.03 36.28
C PRO A 71 20.19 0.59 37.30
N THR A 72 19.66 -0.62 37.09
CA THR A 72 18.66 -1.21 38.00
C THR A 72 19.32 -2.07 39.07
N PHE A 73 18.56 -2.44 40.10
CA PHE A 73 19.06 -3.36 41.13
C PHE A 73 19.58 -4.69 40.54
N ARG A 74 19.09 -5.11 39.36
CA ARG A 74 19.59 -6.31 38.64
C ARG A 74 21.03 -6.12 38.15
N HIS A 75 21.37 -4.93 37.67
CA HIS A 75 22.74 -4.59 37.25
C HIS A 75 23.70 -4.56 38.44
N GLU A 76 23.24 -4.11 39.62
CA GLU A 76 24.03 -4.15 40.86
C GLU A 76 24.22 -5.58 41.39
N MET A 77 23.24 -6.46 41.19
CA MET A 77 23.29 -7.86 41.62
C MET A 77 24.09 -8.77 40.68
N TYR A 78 24.18 -8.43 39.39
CA TYR A 78 24.89 -9.21 38.38
C TYR A 78 25.39 -8.35 37.21
N ASP A 79 26.68 -8.06 37.20
CA ASP A 79 27.33 -7.17 36.22
C ASP A 79 27.12 -7.59 34.75
N GLN A 80 26.89 -8.88 34.47
CA GLN A 80 26.68 -9.36 33.10
C GLN A 80 25.21 -9.35 32.66
N TYR A 81 24.28 -8.88 33.49
CA TYR A 81 22.86 -8.76 33.14
C TYR A 81 22.67 -7.86 31.92
N LYS A 82 21.97 -8.35 30.88
CA LYS A 82 21.75 -7.67 29.58
C LYS A 82 23.03 -7.17 28.86
N ALA A 83 24.23 -7.58 29.29
CA ALA A 83 25.51 -7.06 28.77
C ALA A 83 25.78 -7.37 27.29
N HIS A 84 25.12 -8.38 26.72
CA HIS A 84 25.22 -8.75 25.32
C HIS A 84 24.17 -8.08 24.43
N ARG A 85 23.28 -7.25 24.98
CA ARG A 85 22.24 -6.56 24.21
C ARG A 85 22.90 -5.47 23.35
N PRO A 86 22.66 -5.45 22.02
CA PRO A 86 23.16 -4.38 21.19
C PRO A 86 22.53 -3.05 21.63
N PRO A 87 23.25 -1.91 21.51
CA PRO A 87 22.69 -0.61 21.81
C PRO A 87 21.47 -0.33 20.94
N THR A 88 20.49 0.37 21.50
CA THR A 88 19.30 0.82 20.76
C THR A 88 19.74 1.66 19.57
N PRO A 89 19.31 1.33 18.33
CA PRO A 89 19.69 2.09 17.14
C PRO A 89 19.27 3.56 17.24
N ASP A 90 20.12 4.50 16.81
CA ASP A 90 19.86 5.95 16.88
C ASP A 90 18.51 6.35 16.22
N GLU A 91 18.14 5.65 15.13
CA GLU A 91 16.86 5.81 14.44
C GLU A 91 15.65 5.51 15.34
N LEU A 92 15.78 4.56 16.27
CA LEU A 92 14.74 4.22 17.23
C LEU A 92 14.73 5.19 18.42
N VAL A 93 15.89 5.70 18.83
CA VAL A 93 16.02 6.68 19.92
C VAL A 93 15.18 7.94 19.63
N ASN A 94 15.23 8.45 18.40
CA ASN A 94 14.44 9.63 18.01
C ASN A 94 12.92 9.38 18.05
N GLN A 95 12.48 8.15 17.77
CA GLN A 95 11.07 7.79 17.76
C GLN A 95 10.46 7.67 19.16
N PHE A 96 11.26 7.35 20.18
CA PHE A 96 10.79 7.39 21.58
C PHE A 96 10.30 8.78 22.00
N GLY A 97 10.92 9.86 21.50
CA GLY A 97 10.46 11.23 21.74
C GLY A 97 9.05 11.48 21.22
N ARG A 98 8.76 11.06 19.98
CA ARG A 98 7.42 11.17 19.39
C ARG A 98 6.38 10.28 20.06
N VAL A 99 6.77 9.09 20.53
CA VAL A 99 5.88 8.22 21.33
C VAL A 99 5.51 8.90 22.65
N ARG A 100 6.46 9.55 23.32
CA ARG A 100 6.15 10.33 24.53
C ARG A 100 5.19 11.48 24.24
N GLN A 101 5.44 12.25 23.18
CA GLN A 101 4.54 13.32 22.75
C GLN A 101 3.12 12.79 22.50
N LEU A 102 2.99 11.63 21.86
CA LEU A 102 1.70 10.97 21.61
C LEU A 102 1.00 10.59 22.92
N VAL A 103 1.70 9.92 23.82
CA VAL A 103 1.19 9.50 25.14
C VAL A 103 0.75 10.70 25.99
N GLU A 104 1.54 11.77 26.00
CA GLU A 104 1.21 13.03 26.67
C GLU A 104 -0.04 13.66 26.07
N THR A 105 -0.22 13.60 24.75
CA THR A 105 -1.42 14.13 24.08
C THR A 105 -2.67 13.31 24.41
N PHE A 106 -2.49 12.00 24.67
CA PHE A 106 -3.53 11.17 25.27
C PHE A 106 -3.79 11.47 26.76
N HIS A 107 -3.03 12.37 27.40
CA HIS A 107 -3.05 12.54 28.87
C HIS A 107 -2.91 11.20 29.62
N MET A 108 -2.11 10.29 29.06
CA MET A 108 -1.85 8.99 29.67
C MET A 108 -0.71 9.14 30.69
N PRO A 109 -0.93 8.82 31.97
CA PRO A 109 0.12 8.94 32.98
C PRO A 109 1.35 8.08 32.65
N ILE A 110 2.53 8.70 32.76
CA ILE A 110 3.82 8.08 32.51
C ILE A 110 4.48 7.77 33.85
N TYR A 111 4.78 6.49 34.10
CA TYR A 111 5.46 6.02 35.31
C TYR A 111 6.89 5.55 34.99
N GLU A 112 7.88 6.18 35.61
CA GLU A 112 9.32 5.86 35.42
C GLU A 112 10.03 6.04 36.75
N ILE A 113 10.85 5.06 37.15
CA ILE A 113 11.59 5.08 38.41
C ILE A 113 13.02 4.61 38.19
N ASP A 114 13.99 5.40 38.66
CA ASP A 114 15.39 5.02 38.66
C ASP A 114 15.63 3.80 39.58
N GLY A 115 16.45 2.86 39.12
CA GLY A 115 16.77 1.65 39.88
C GLY A 115 15.83 0.46 39.61
N TYR A 116 14.74 0.66 38.87
CA TYR A 116 13.73 -0.35 38.55
C TYR A 116 13.46 -0.40 37.03
N GLU A 117 13.04 -1.55 36.51
CA GLU A 117 12.61 -1.69 35.11
C GLU A 117 11.11 -1.38 34.97
N ALA A 118 10.66 -1.09 33.75
CA ALA A 118 9.24 -0.89 33.46
C ALA A 118 8.39 -2.07 33.95
N ASP A 119 8.90 -3.30 33.86
CA ASP A 119 8.25 -4.51 34.33
C ASP A 119 7.95 -4.50 35.83
N ASP A 120 8.87 -3.98 36.64
CA ASP A 120 8.72 -3.84 38.10
C ASP A 120 7.69 -2.77 38.46
N VAL A 121 7.68 -1.67 37.70
CA VAL A 121 6.68 -0.61 37.84
C VAL A 121 5.29 -1.16 37.49
N LEU A 122 5.14 -1.88 36.37
CA LEU A 122 3.88 -2.51 35.94
C LEU A 122 3.41 -3.57 36.95
N GLY A 123 4.33 -4.39 37.47
CA GLY A 123 4.06 -5.35 38.54
C GLY A 123 3.50 -4.69 39.78
N THR A 124 4.14 -3.63 40.25
CA THR A 124 3.70 -2.89 41.43
C THR A 124 2.33 -2.22 41.22
N LEU A 125 2.09 -1.58 40.07
CA LEU A 125 0.83 -0.92 39.75
C LEU A 125 -0.34 -1.92 39.64
N SER A 126 -0.11 -3.07 39.00
CA SER A 126 -1.14 -4.12 38.85
C SER A 126 -1.51 -4.79 40.18
N ASP A 127 -0.55 -4.98 41.10
CA ASP A 127 -0.81 -5.46 42.46
C ASP A 127 -1.62 -4.43 43.27
N GLN A 128 -1.26 -3.14 43.17
CA GLN A 128 -2.03 -2.06 43.82
C GLN A 128 -3.47 -1.99 43.31
N ALA A 129 -3.69 -2.13 42.00
CA ALA A 129 -5.03 -2.21 41.39
C ALA A 129 -5.81 -3.44 41.87
N SER A 130 -5.15 -4.60 41.93
CA SER A 130 -5.75 -5.85 42.40
C SER A 130 -6.23 -5.76 43.85
N ARG A 131 -5.46 -5.11 44.74
CA ARG A 131 -5.84 -4.84 46.14
C ARG A 131 -7.06 -3.92 46.25
N GLN A 132 -7.29 -3.07 45.25
CA GLN A 132 -8.46 -2.21 45.14
C GLN A 132 -9.63 -2.89 44.41
N GLY A 133 -9.49 -4.16 44.02
CA GLY A 133 -10.53 -4.94 43.34
C GLY A 133 -10.74 -4.59 41.87
N ILE A 134 -9.74 -3.97 41.24
CA ILE A 134 -9.79 -3.50 39.84
C ILE A 134 -9.16 -4.55 38.93
N ASP A 135 -9.83 -4.88 37.83
CA ASP A 135 -9.27 -5.79 36.84
C ASP A 135 -8.22 -5.05 36.01
N THR A 136 -7.08 -5.70 35.76
CA THR A 136 -5.95 -5.12 35.06
C THR A 136 -5.58 -5.95 33.83
N ILE A 137 -5.32 -5.28 32.72
CA ILE A 137 -4.70 -5.88 31.53
C ILE A 137 -3.37 -5.19 31.27
N ILE A 138 -2.27 -5.94 31.28
CA ILE A 138 -0.95 -5.40 30.94
C ILE A 138 -0.66 -5.71 29.47
N VAL A 139 -0.36 -4.68 28.68
CA VAL A 139 0.00 -4.78 27.26
C VAL A 139 1.52 -4.71 27.15
N THR A 140 2.16 -5.82 26.78
CA THR A 140 3.62 -5.88 26.69
C THR A 140 4.09 -6.83 25.60
N GLY A 141 5.29 -6.59 25.08
CA GLY A 141 6.03 -7.53 24.24
C GLY A 141 6.97 -8.45 25.03
N ASP A 142 7.07 -8.27 26.35
CA ASP A 142 7.95 -9.04 27.24
C ASP A 142 7.24 -10.27 27.82
N GLY A 143 7.93 -11.41 27.81
CA GLY A 143 7.42 -12.67 28.32
C GLY A 143 7.50 -12.77 29.84
N ASP A 144 8.24 -11.88 30.50
CA ASP A 144 8.61 -11.97 31.91
C ASP A 144 7.45 -11.59 32.81
N ILE A 145 6.67 -10.63 32.34
CA ILE A 145 5.42 -10.15 32.92
C ILE A 145 4.37 -11.28 33.06
N MET A 146 4.53 -12.42 32.36
CA MET A 146 3.62 -13.57 32.51
C MET A 146 3.56 -14.12 33.94
N GLN A 147 4.56 -13.83 34.78
CA GLN A 147 4.54 -14.19 36.21
C GLN A 147 3.49 -13.45 37.03
N LEU A 148 3.00 -12.29 36.55
CA LEU A 148 2.02 -11.44 37.22
C LEU A 148 0.56 -11.86 36.96
N VAL A 149 0.34 -12.82 36.05
CA VAL A 149 -1.01 -13.31 35.73
C VAL A 149 -1.69 -13.87 36.98
N SER A 150 -2.91 -13.41 37.22
CA SER A 150 -3.75 -13.78 38.36
C SER A 150 -5.23 -13.63 38.00
N PRO A 151 -6.19 -13.98 38.88
CA PRO A 151 -7.61 -13.84 38.56
C PRO A 151 -8.05 -12.40 38.21
N GLN A 152 -7.31 -11.39 38.66
CA GLN A 152 -7.55 -9.97 38.38
C GLN A 152 -6.58 -9.38 37.34
N VAL A 153 -5.53 -10.09 36.94
CA VAL A 153 -4.47 -9.57 36.05
C VAL A 153 -4.29 -10.50 34.86
N ASN A 154 -4.57 -9.99 33.65
CA ASN A 154 -4.32 -10.71 32.40
C ASN A 154 -3.28 -9.97 31.55
N ILE A 155 -2.58 -10.70 30.67
CA ILE A 155 -1.56 -10.09 29.80
C ILE A 155 -2.05 -10.09 28.36
N LEU A 156 -2.02 -8.93 27.71
CA LEU A 156 -2.27 -8.83 26.28
C LEU A 156 -0.92 -8.80 25.54
N TYR A 157 -0.57 -9.93 24.95
CA TYR A 157 0.73 -10.15 24.33
C TYR A 157 0.60 -10.17 22.80
N PRO A 158 1.32 -9.32 22.05
CA PRO A 158 1.21 -9.35 20.60
C PRO A 158 1.82 -10.64 20.01
N LYS A 159 1.37 -11.08 18.83
CA LYS A 159 1.77 -12.36 18.21
C LYS A 159 3.14 -12.25 17.52
N PRO A 160 4.09 -13.19 17.73
CA PRO A 160 5.47 -13.09 17.19
C PRO A 160 5.60 -12.96 15.66
N ARG A 161 4.52 -13.21 14.90
CA ARG A 161 4.51 -13.22 13.43
C ARG A 161 3.25 -12.57 12.80
N GLY A 162 2.44 -11.84 13.58
CA GLY A 162 1.25 -11.11 13.09
C GLY A 162 1.55 -9.63 12.79
N LEU A 163 0.51 -8.86 12.47
CA LEU A 163 0.57 -7.39 12.52
C LEU A 163 0.98 -6.95 13.92
N VAL A 164 1.57 -5.75 14.08
CA VAL A 164 1.92 -5.21 15.41
C VAL A 164 0.71 -5.30 16.34
N SER A 165 -0.48 -4.98 15.82
CA SER A 165 -1.76 -5.01 16.49
C SER A 165 -2.39 -6.40 16.71
N ASP A 166 -1.81 -7.49 16.21
CA ASP A 166 -2.36 -8.84 16.43
C ASP A 166 -1.98 -9.33 17.82
N THR A 167 -2.95 -9.47 18.71
CA THR A 167 -2.74 -9.79 20.13
C THR A 167 -3.37 -11.13 20.54
N THR A 168 -2.85 -11.69 21.64
CA THR A 168 -3.39 -12.83 22.35
C THR A 168 -3.50 -12.46 23.82
N LEU A 169 -4.66 -12.72 24.43
CA LEU A 169 -4.85 -12.56 25.87
C LEU A 169 -4.34 -13.81 26.61
N PHE A 170 -3.55 -13.61 27.65
CA PHE A 170 -3.02 -14.66 28.51
C PHE A 170 -3.64 -14.56 29.90
N ASP A 171 -4.45 -15.56 30.23
CA ASP A 171 -4.89 -15.88 31.59
C ASP A 171 -4.04 -17.03 32.17
N GLU A 172 -4.35 -17.47 33.39
CA GLU A 172 -3.58 -18.52 34.08
C GLU A 172 -3.49 -19.83 33.25
N ALA A 173 -4.57 -20.17 32.55
CA ALA A 173 -4.63 -21.37 31.72
C ALA A 173 -3.75 -21.25 30.48
N ALA A 174 -3.81 -20.11 29.79
CA ALA A 174 -2.99 -19.83 28.61
C ALA A 174 -1.49 -19.77 28.94
N VAL A 175 -1.11 -19.25 30.11
CA VAL A 175 0.28 -19.30 30.58
C VAL A 175 0.74 -20.75 30.78
N LYS A 176 -0.08 -21.57 31.46
CA LYS A 176 0.22 -22.99 31.67
C LYS A 176 0.34 -23.77 30.36
N GLU A 177 -0.54 -23.51 29.39
CA GLU A 177 -0.48 -24.13 28.07
C GLU A 177 0.83 -23.78 27.33
N LYS A 178 1.24 -22.50 27.38
CA LYS A 178 2.43 -22.02 26.67
C LYS A 178 3.75 -22.45 27.30
N TYR A 179 3.87 -22.32 28.62
CA TYR A 179 5.14 -22.53 29.34
C TYR A 179 5.23 -23.89 30.04
N GLY A 180 4.10 -24.60 30.19
CA GLY A 180 4.02 -25.85 30.97
C GLY A 180 3.98 -25.62 32.48
N VAL A 181 4.13 -24.37 32.96
CA VAL A 181 4.12 -23.99 34.37
C VAL A 181 3.09 -22.89 34.64
N THR A 182 2.63 -22.78 35.88
CA THR A 182 1.71 -21.72 36.30
C THR A 182 2.42 -20.35 36.39
N PRO A 183 1.70 -19.21 36.38
CA PRO A 183 2.30 -17.87 36.48
C PRO A 183 3.29 -17.72 37.64
N ARG A 184 2.92 -18.20 38.84
CA ARG A 184 3.77 -18.14 40.05
C ARG A 184 5.09 -18.90 39.92
N GLN A 185 5.16 -19.85 38.98
CA GLN A 185 6.33 -20.69 38.75
C GLN A 185 7.22 -20.17 37.61
N ILE A 186 6.87 -19.07 36.93
CA ILE A 186 7.65 -18.55 35.80
C ILE A 186 9.04 -18.09 36.24
N ALA A 187 9.16 -17.38 37.37
CA ALA A 187 10.44 -16.97 37.92
C ALA A 187 11.30 -18.18 38.32
N ASP A 188 10.69 -19.20 38.93
CA ASP A 188 11.36 -20.46 39.29
C ASP A 188 11.85 -21.20 38.04
N PHE A 189 11.00 -21.27 37.01
CA PHE A 189 11.34 -21.88 35.73
C PHE A 189 12.54 -21.20 35.08
N LYS A 190 12.57 -19.87 35.06
CA LYS A 190 13.72 -19.09 34.59
C LYS A 190 14.95 -19.23 35.48
N GLY A 191 14.77 -19.33 36.79
CA GLY A 191 15.86 -19.60 37.73
C GLY A 191 16.55 -20.94 37.48
N LEU A 192 15.79 -21.96 37.07
CA LEU A 192 16.30 -23.29 36.74
C LEU A 192 16.87 -23.38 35.31
N VAL A 193 16.20 -22.79 34.32
CA VAL A 193 16.56 -22.92 32.89
C VAL A 193 17.57 -21.87 32.43
N GLY A 194 17.53 -20.69 33.04
CA GLY A 194 18.22 -19.49 32.55
C GLY A 194 17.42 -18.76 31.46
N ASP A 195 17.90 -17.57 31.11
CA ASP A 195 17.39 -16.74 30.03
C ASP A 195 18.54 -16.14 29.23
N THR A 196 18.68 -16.58 27.99
CA THR A 196 19.74 -16.09 27.09
C THR A 196 19.54 -14.64 26.65
N SER A 197 18.30 -14.13 26.63
CA SER A 197 18.00 -12.74 26.23
C SER A 197 18.59 -11.74 27.22
N ASP A 198 18.39 -12.03 28.51
CA ASP A 198 18.82 -11.19 29.62
C ASP A 198 20.16 -11.61 30.22
N ASN A 199 20.78 -12.64 29.64
CA ASN A 199 22.01 -13.25 30.11
C ASN A 199 21.90 -13.84 31.54
N ILE A 200 20.74 -14.38 31.89
CA ILE A 200 20.50 -15.09 33.15
C ILE A 200 21.01 -16.54 32.98
N PRO A 201 21.97 -17.00 33.79
CA PRO A 201 22.68 -18.26 33.52
C PRO A 201 21.86 -19.53 33.80
N GLY A 202 20.95 -19.51 34.78
CA GLY A 202 20.20 -20.69 35.19
C GLY A 202 21.07 -21.80 35.79
N VAL A 203 20.55 -23.03 35.82
CA VAL A 203 21.29 -24.21 36.29
C VAL A 203 21.84 -25.02 35.10
N PRO A 204 23.17 -25.13 34.96
CA PRO A 204 23.79 -25.89 33.87
C PRO A 204 23.30 -27.34 33.82
N GLY A 205 22.73 -27.74 32.69
CA GLY A 205 22.22 -29.11 32.48
C GLY A 205 20.74 -29.32 32.82
N ILE A 206 20.03 -28.29 33.30
CA ILE A 206 18.57 -28.31 33.48
C ILE A 206 17.91 -27.59 32.30
N GLY A 207 17.32 -28.35 31.38
CA GLY A 207 16.53 -27.80 30.28
C GLY A 207 15.05 -27.61 30.62
N GLY A 208 14.30 -26.89 29.78
CA GLY A 208 12.89 -26.56 30.02
C GLY A 208 11.99 -27.75 30.37
N LYS A 209 12.14 -28.88 29.67
CA LYS A 209 11.35 -30.10 29.97
C LYS A 209 11.62 -30.67 31.37
N THR A 210 12.85 -30.55 31.86
CA THR A 210 13.24 -31.02 33.19
C THR A 210 12.73 -30.05 34.26
N ALA A 211 12.86 -28.74 34.03
CA ALA A 211 12.34 -27.72 34.93
C ALA A 211 10.81 -27.82 35.11
N VAL A 212 10.04 -28.00 34.02
CA VAL A 212 8.58 -28.22 34.08
C VAL A 212 8.25 -29.44 34.94
N LYS A 213 8.91 -30.58 34.74
CA LYS A 213 8.67 -31.79 35.54
C LYS A 213 8.95 -31.59 37.03
N LEU A 214 10.02 -30.89 37.36
CA LEU A 214 10.37 -30.59 38.75
C LEU A 214 9.34 -29.67 39.39
N LEU A 215 8.91 -28.63 38.68
CA LEU A 215 7.93 -27.68 39.19
C LEU A 215 6.51 -28.27 39.26
N ASP A 216 6.14 -29.18 38.35
CA ASP A 216 4.91 -29.95 38.44
C ASP A 216 4.91 -30.90 39.64
N GLN A 217 6.06 -31.50 39.97
CA GLN A 217 6.20 -32.46 41.07
C GLN A 217 6.24 -31.77 42.45
N PHE A 218 7.02 -30.70 42.58
CA PHE A 218 7.33 -30.08 43.87
C PHE A 218 6.64 -28.72 44.09
N GLY A 219 6.08 -28.11 43.05
CA GLY A 219 5.32 -26.87 43.14
C GLY A 219 6.14 -25.59 43.07
N SER A 220 7.30 -25.50 43.74
CA SER A 220 8.18 -24.32 43.68
C SER A 220 9.65 -24.68 43.78
N MET A 221 10.54 -23.75 43.43
CA MET A 221 11.98 -23.94 43.59
C MET A 221 12.38 -24.17 45.05
N ASP A 222 11.74 -23.48 46.00
CA ASP A 222 11.99 -23.69 47.43
C ASP A 222 11.63 -25.12 47.87
N GLU A 223 10.51 -25.64 47.38
CA GLU A 223 10.08 -27.02 47.67
C GLU A 223 10.99 -28.07 47.02
N ILE A 224 11.55 -27.79 45.84
CA ILE A 224 12.56 -28.65 45.20
C ILE A 224 13.80 -28.75 46.12
N TYR A 225 14.28 -27.61 46.65
CA TYR A 225 15.45 -27.58 47.51
C TYR A 225 15.18 -28.15 48.91
N ALA A 226 13.96 -27.98 49.44
CA ALA A 226 13.55 -28.58 50.71
C ALA A 226 13.43 -30.11 50.64
N HIS A 227 13.13 -30.67 49.45
CA HIS A 227 12.91 -32.10 49.22
C HIS A 227 13.87 -32.67 48.17
N LEU A 228 15.12 -32.20 48.16
CA LEU A 228 16.16 -32.60 47.20
C LEU A 228 16.37 -34.12 47.17
N ASP A 229 16.17 -34.82 48.28
CA ASP A 229 16.29 -36.27 48.41
C ASP A 229 15.27 -37.07 47.59
N LEU A 230 14.15 -36.45 47.22
CA LEU A 230 13.09 -37.05 46.40
C LEU A 230 13.26 -36.78 44.89
N VAL A 231 14.27 -36.00 44.50
CA VAL A 231 14.53 -35.64 43.09
C VAL A 231 15.18 -36.82 42.35
N THR A 232 14.53 -37.27 41.27
CA THR A 232 15.06 -38.33 40.41
C THR A 232 15.24 -37.83 38.97
N PRO A 233 16.27 -38.28 38.23
CA PRO A 233 17.37 -39.18 38.63
C PRO A 233 18.45 -38.51 39.50
N ALA A 234 19.25 -39.31 40.22
CA ALA A 234 20.33 -38.84 41.13
C ALA A 234 21.33 -37.85 40.49
N ARG A 235 21.53 -37.92 39.16
CA ARG A 235 22.32 -36.93 38.42
C ARG A 235 21.73 -35.52 38.49
N ILE A 236 20.41 -35.38 38.37
CA ILE A 236 19.72 -34.08 38.43
C ILE A 236 19.76 -33.52 39.84
N GLN A 237 19.59 -34.40 40.84
CA GLN A 237 19.76 -34.05 42.25
C GLN A 237 21.15 -33.45 42.53
N ALA A 238 22.22 -34.12 42.08
CA ALA A 238 23.60 -33.64 42.25
C ALA A 238 23.81 -32.26 41.57
N ILE A 239 23.30 -32.09 40.34
CA ILE A 239 23.38 -30.82 39.61
C ILE A 239 22.68 -29.68 40.36
N LEU A 240 21.46 -29.93 40.88
CA LEU A 240 20.72 -28.92 41.63
C LEU A 240 21.43 -28.55 42.93
N GLN A 241 21.99 -29.53 43.64
CA GLN A 241 22.74 -29.33 44.89
C GLN A 241 24.03 -28.52 44.65
N GLU A 242 24.77 -28.80 43.58
CA GLU A 242 26.00 -28.07 43.23
C GLU A 242 25.74 -26.62 42.79
N ASN A 243 24.53 -26.32 42.30
CA ASN A 243 24.18 -25.04 41.67
C ASN A 243 23.06 -24.27 42.40
N GLU A 244 22.76 -24.59 43.67
CA GLU A 244 21.67 -23.93 44.42
C GLU A 244 21.81 -22.41 44.46
N THR A 245 23.01 -21.91 44.73
CA THR A 245 23.27 -20.47 44.80
C THR A 245 23.02 -19.78 43.46
N ALA A 246 23.43 -20.41 42.35
CA ALA A 246 23.22 -19.90 40.99
C ALA A 246 21.73 -19.92 40.60
N ALA A 247 21.00 -20.98 40.98
CA ALA A 247 19.55 -21.09 40.76
C ALA A 247 18.79 -19.99 41.49
N ARG A 248 19.09 -19.77 42.78
CA ARG A 248 18.48 -18.72 43.61
C ARG A 248 18.82 -17.32 43.12
N GLN A 249 20.06 -17.07 42.70
CA GLN A 249 20.44 -15.79 42.10
C GLN A 249 19.69 -15.56 40.78
N SER A 250 19.61 -16.57 39.92
CA SER A 250 18.91 -16.50 38.63
C SER A 250 17.40 -16.28 38.82
N GLN A 251 16.78 -16.96 39.78
CA GLN A 251 15.37 -16.75 40.15
C GLN A 251 15.15 -15.30 40.62
N LYS A 252 16.02 -14.78 41.49
CA LYS A 252 15.93 -13.41 41.98
C LYS A 252 16.07 -12.37 40.85
N LEU A 253 16.98 -12.61 39.90
CA LEU A 253 17.12 -11.76 38.70
C LEU A 253 15.87 -11.81 37.81
N ALA A 254 15.22 -12.97 37.68
CA ALA A 254 14.02 -13.15 36.85
C ALA A 254 12.70 -12.73 37.54
N THR A 255 12.72 -12.51 38.86
CA THR A 255 11.53 -12.14 39.62
C THR A 255 11.23 -10.65 39.42
N ILE A 256 9.98 -10.32 39.09
CA ILE A 256 9.50 -8.93 39.01
C ILE A 256 9.25 -8.41 40.43
N ASP A 257 9.80 -7.25 40.75
CA ASP A 257 9.58 -6.58 42.03
C ASP A 257 8.24 -5.84 42.02
N ILE A 258 7.33 -6.25 42.91
CA ILE A 258 6.01 -5.64 43.09
C ILE A 258 5.98 -4.60 44.23
N GLN A 259 7.14 -4.17 44.72
CA GLN A 259 7.32 -3.21 45.81
C GLN A 259 8.14 -1.98 45.37
N ALA A 260 8.19 -1.68 44.08
CA ALA A 260 8.83 -0.47 43.58
C ALA A 260 8.19 0.78 44.24
N PRO A 261 8.93 1.87 44.48
CA PRO A 261 8.43 3.06 45.18
C PRO A 261 7.52 3.95 44.30
N VAL A 262 6.50 3.35 43.70
CA VAL A 262 5.47 3.97 42.85
C VAL A 262 4.10 3.88 43.51
N THR A 263 3.23 4.87 43.27
CA THR A 263 1.83 4.85 43.74
C THR A 263 0.89 5.03 42.55
N LEU A 264 -0.05 4.11 42.38
CA LEU A 264 -1.09 4.18 41.35
C LEU A 264 -2.10 5.29 41.69
N ASN A 265 -2.16 6.31 40.83
CA ASN A 265 -3.20 7.34 40.90
C ASN A 265 -4.30 7.04 39.86
N LEU A 266 -5.40 6.43 40.29
CA LEU A 266 -6.51 6.06 39.39
C LEU A 266 -7.28 7.26 38.82
N GLU A 267 -7.27 8.41 39.49
CA GLU A 267 -7.94 9.62 39.01
C GLU A 267 -7.24 10.17 37.77
N GLU A 268 -5.90 10.19 37.78
CA GLU A 268 -5.09 10.61 36.64
C GLU A 268 -5.12 9.59 35.49
N CYS A 269 -5.42 8.32 35.77
CA CYS A 269 -5.48 7.29 34.75
C CYS A 269 -6.78 7.29 33.92
N GLN A 270 -7.78 8.14 34.20
CA GLN A 270 -9.07 8.07 33.53
C GLN A 270 -9.01 8.44 32.03
N LEU A 271 -9.62 7.61 31.18
CA LEU A 271 -9.65 7.77 29.71
C LEU A 271 -10.47 8.99 29.21
N VAL A 272 -11.15 9.72 30.11
CA VAL A 272 -12.11 10.79 29.76
C VAL A 272 -11.42 12.13 29.45
N HIS A 273 -10.10 12.22 29.58
CA HIS A 273 -9.42 13.52 29.66
C HIS A 273 -8.57 13.92 28.46
N TYR A 274 -8.42 13.10 27.41
CA TYR A 274 -7.45 13.45 26.36
C TYR A 274 -7.91 14.60 25.45
N ASP A 275 -6.95 15.39 24.97
CA ASP A 275 -7.20 16.56 24.12
C ASP A 275 -7.28 16.11 22.65
N ARG A 276 -8.51 15.91 22.16
CA ARG A 276 -8.76 15.46 20.79
C ARG A 276 -8.17 16.41 19.75
N ASP A 277 -8.23 17.72 19.97
CA ASP A 277 -7.75 18.73 19.02
C ASP A 277 -6.23 18.62 18.87
N LYS A 278 -5.49 18.61 19.99
CA LYS A 278 -4.02 18.41 19.95
C LYS A 278 -3.63 17.07 19.35
N LEU A 279 -4.38 16.01 19.61
CA LEU A 279 -4.12 14.70 19.02
C LEU A 279 -4.31 14.70 17.52
N THR A 280 -5.34 15.40 17.06
CA THR A 280 -5.67 15.57 15.66
C THR A 280 -4.59 16.38 14.95
N GLU A 281 -4.08 17.45 15.58
CA GLU A 281 -2.93 18.21 15.08
C GLU A 281 -1.66 17.37 14.98
N LEU A 282 -1.39 16.54 16.00
CA LEU A 282 -0.25 15.61 15.98
C LEU A 282 -0.39 14.56 14.88
N PHE A 283 -1.59 14.01 14.67
CA PHE A 283 -1.85 13.05 13.59
C PHE A 283 -1.73 13.72 12.22
N ARG A 284 -2.08 15.00 12.11
CA ARG A 284 -1.85 15.80 10.90
C ARG A 284 -0.37 16.01 10.63
N GLU A 285 0.41 16.37 11.65
CA GLU A 285 1.87 16.55 11.56
C GLU A 285 2.56 15.24 11.13
N LEU A 286 2.14 14.11 11.71
CA LEU A 286 2.70 12.79 11.43
C LEU A 286 2.07 12.09 10.21
N GLU A 287 1.08 12.72 9.57
CA GLU A 287 0.28 12.17 8.46
C GLU A 287 -0.44 10.83 8.76
N PHE A 288 -0.89 10.63 10.00
CA PHE A 288 -1.57 9.42 10.48
C PHE A 288 -3.08 9.41 10.18
N TYR A 289 -3.49 9.85 8.99
CA TYR A 289 -4.90 9.97 8.60
C TYR A 289 -5.69 8.66 8.79
N SER A 290 -5.10 7.52 8.45
CA SER A 290 -5.74 6.19 8.59
C SER A 290 -6.06 5.78 10.03
N LEU A 291 -5.52 6.49 11.03
CA LEU A 291 -5.76 6.24 12.45
C LEU A 291 -6.83 7.16 13.05
N LEU A 292 -7.22 8.26 12.38
CA LEU A 292 -8.25 9.19 12.88
C LEU A 292 -9.61 8.53 13.14
N PRO A 293 -10.15 7.68 12.25
CA PRO A 293 -11.46 7.05 12.48
C PRO A 293 -11.43 6.04 13.64
N LYS A 294 -10.25 5.75 14.20
CA LYS A 294 -10.05 4.83 15.32
C LYS A 294 -9.88 5.56 16.64
N LEU A 295 -9.92 6.89 16.64
CA LEU A 295 -9.87 7.67 17.87
C LEU A 295 -11.14 7.39 18.69
N PRO A 296 -11.02 7.16 20.01
CA PRO A 296 -12.17 6.85 20.86
C PRO A 296 -13.13 8.05 20.97
N GLU A 297 -14.43 7.82 20.77
CA GLU A 297 -15.46 8.85 20.92
C GLU A 297 -15.54 9.34 22.38
N MET A 298 -15.56 10.66 22.58
CA MET A 298 -15.71 11.27 23.90
C MET A 298 -17.18 11.22 24.34
N ALA A 299 -17.45 10.69 25.54
CA ALA A 299 -18.78 10.65 26.12
C ALA A 299 -19.29 12.08 26.41
N GLY A 300 -20.04 12.65 25.46
CA GLY A 300 -20.54 14.03 25.52
C GLY A 300 -20.63 14.71 24.16
N GLU A 301 -19.89 14.23 23.15
CA GLU A 301 -20.03 14.68 21.77
C GLU A 301 -21.18 13.91 21.10
N THR A 302 -22.39 14.35 21.43
CA THR A 302 -23.50 14.15 20.50
C THR A 302 -23.21 14.98 19.26
N THR A 303 -23.33 14.36 18.09
CA THR A 303 -23.41 14.98 16.77
C THR A 303 -23.99 16.40 16.82
N GLY A 304 -23.14 17.40 16.57
CA GLY A 304 -23.55 18.80 16.48
C GLY A 304 -22.64 19.77 17.26
N VAL A 305 -21.99 20.66 16.50
CA VAL A 305 -21.27 21.87 16.92
C VAL A 305 -19.77 21.70 17.26
N THR A 306 -18.97 21.93 16.22
CA THR A 306 -17.60 22.47 16.19
C THR A 306 -16.97 22.89 17.53
N ALA A 307 -15.89 22.21 17.92
CA ALA A 307 -14.90 22.72 18.85
C ALA A 307 -14.07 23.84 18.17
N LYS A 308 -13.93 24.97 18.87
CA LYS A 308 -13.24 26.16 18.41
C LYS A 308 -11.74 26.05 18.71
N VAL A 309 -10.94 26.01 17.64
CA VAL A 309 -9.61 26.61 17.63
C VAL A 309 -9.78 28.14 17.71
N GLU A 310 -9.05 28.84 18.57
CA GLU A 310 -8.89 30.29 18.44
C GLU A 310 -8.02 30.61 17.21
N THR A 311 -8.64 30.56 16.03
CA THR A 311 -8.19 31.23 14.79
C THR A 311 -9.43 31.66 14.00
N GLY A 312 -9.95 32.87 14.28
CA GLY A 312 -11.11 33.46 13.59
C GLY A 312 -12.45 32.77 13.88
N PRO A 313 -13.60 33.41 13.61
CA PRO A 313 -14.89 32.72 13.64
C PRO A 313 -14.87 31.56 12.63
N PRO A 314 -15.44 30.38 12.94
CA PRO A 314 -15.60 29.32 11.95
C PRO A 314 -16.34 29.88 10.74
N PRO A 315 -15.89 29.60 9.50
CA PRO A 315 -16.60 30.07 8.32
C PRO A 315 -18.05 29.58 8.41
N ARG A 316 -18.98 30.52 8.22
CA ARG A 316 -20.40 30.19 8.06
C ARG A 316 -20.48 29.26 6.84
N ARG A 317 -20.93 28.02 7.04
CA ARG A 317 -21.21 27.09 5.94
C ARG A 317 -22.62 27.35 5.47
N ASP A 318 -22.75 28.03 4.34
CA ASP A 318 -24.02 28.30 3.69
C ASP A 318 -24.35 27.10 2.78
N TYR A 319 -24.64 25.95 3.40
CA TYR A 319 -25.01 24.72 2.70
C TYR A 319 -26.52 24.64 2.52
N CYS A 320 -26.98 24.30 1.32
CA CYS A 320 -28.40 24.32 1.00
C CYS A 320 -28.82 23.14 0.11
N THR A 321 -29.89 22.46 0.52
CA THR A 321 -30.59 21.48 -0.33
C THR A 321 -31.52 22.19 -1.29
N ILE A 322 -31.44 21.87 -2.58
CA ILE A 322 -32.25 22.42 -3.65
C ILE A 322 -33.34 21.42 -4.02
N ASP A 323 -34.51 21.58 -3.42
CA ASP A 323 -35.68 20.69 -3.56
C ASP A 323 -36.83 21.29 -4.38
N THR A 324 -36.72 22.55 -4.79
CA THR A 324 -37.72 23.24 -5.62
C THR A 324 -37.12 23.81 -6.90
N THR A 325 -37.94 23.91 -7.95
CA THR A 325 -37.52 24.48 -9.24
C THR A 325 -37.11 25.95 -9.11
N SER A 326 -37.77 26.73 -8.25
CA SER A 326 -37.38 28.12 -7.97
C SER A 326 -35.98 28.23 -7.37
N ALA A 327 -35.65 27.36 -6.41
CA ALA A 327 -34.32 27.34 -5.81
C ALA A 327 -33.24 26.91 -6.82
N LEU A 328 -33.58 25.99 -7.74
CA LEU A 328 -32.69 25.60 -8.85
C LEU A 328 -32.44 26.75 -9.83
N ASP A 329 -33.45 27.59 -10.10
CA ASP A 329 -33.30 28.78 -10.95
C ASP A 329 -32.41 29.85 -10.30
N ASP A 330 -32.56 30.04 -8.98
CA ASP A 330 -31.70 30.95 -8.21
C ASP A 330 -30.24 30.44 -8.21
N LEU A 331 -30.04 29.14 -8.02
CA LEU A 331 -28.71 28.51 -8.09
C LEU A 331 -28.09 28.65 -9.49
N PHE A 332 -28.86 28.42 -10.55
CA PHE A 332 -28.36 28.60 -11.91
C PHE A 332 -27.90 30.05 -12.14
N THR A 333 -28.66 31.02 -11.65
CA THR A 333 -28.30 32.45 -11.74
C THR A 333 -27.02 32.74 -10.97
N ARG A 334 -26.88 32.16 -9.77
CA ARG A 334 -25.66 32.27 -8.95
C ARG A 334 -24.45 31.69 -9.67
N LEU A 335 -24.55 30.50 -10.24
CA LEU A 335 -23.46 29.84 -10.96
C LEU A 335 -23.10 30.54 -12.29
N SER A 336 -24.09 31.13 -12.96
CA SER A 336 -23.85 31.93 -14.17
C SER A 336 -23.10 33.23 -13.90
N SER A 337 -23.03 33.68 -12.63
CA SER A 337 -22.37 34.93 -12.23
C SER A 337 -20.90 34.76 -11.83
N VAL A 338 -20.42 33.52 -11.68
CA VAL A 338 -19.02 33.22 -11.33
C VAL A 338 -18.22 32.80 -12.55
N GLU A 339 -16.89 32.85 -12.46
CA GLU A 339 -16.01 32.37 -13.52
C GLU A 339 -15.74 30.86 -13.43
N SER A 340 -15.91 30.28 -12.24
CA SER A 340 -15.67 28.86 -11.99
C SER A 340 -16.46 28.35 -10.81
N PHE A 341 -16.73 27.04 -10.79
CA PHE A 341 -17.36 26.34 -9.67
C PHE A 341 -16.79 24.92 -9.51
N ALA A 342 -16.82 24.40 -8.29
CA ALA A 342 -16.57 22.99 -8.01
C ALA A 342 -17.86 22.18 -8.11
N PHE A 343 -17.75 20.93 -8.55
CA PHE A 343 -18.87 20.00 -8.58
C PHE A 343 -18.44 18.59 -8.17
N ASP A 344 -19.39 17.83 -7.65
CA ASP A 344 -19.24 16.44 -7.25
C ASP A 344 -20.60 15.72 -7.40
N LEU A 345 -20.58 14.40 -7.61
CA LEU A 345 -21.79 13.61 -7.85
C LEU A 345 -21.94 12.50 -6.83
N GLU A 346 -23.19 12.34 -6.40
CA GLU A 346 -23.60 11.19 -5.60
C GLU A 346 -24.29 10.16 -6.48
N THR A 347 -23.90 8.90 -6.38
CA THR A 347 -24.37 7.84 -7.27
C THR A 347 -24.70 6.53 -6.55
N THR A 348 -25.32 5.60 -7.27
CA THR A 348 -25.69 4.29 -6.73
C THR A 348 -24.54 3.27 -6.63
N SER A 349 -23.42 3.48 -7.35
CA SER A 349 -22.35 2.49 -7.53
C SER A 349 -21.00 3.14 -7.87
N LEU A 350 -19.90 2.47 -7.50
CA LEU A 350 -18.54 2.84 -7.95
C LEU A 350 -18.25 2.40 -9.40
N ASP A 351 -19.04 1.49 -9.97
CA ASP A 351 -18.96 1.15 -11.40
C ASP A 351 -19.55 2.30 -12.22
N VAL A 352 -18.67 3.13 -12.76
CA VAL A 352 -19.01 4.35 -13.49
C VAL A 352 -19.93 4.11 -14.69
N MET A 353 -19.83 2.95 -15.34
CA MET A 353 -20.64 2.62 -16.52
C MET A 353 -22.05 2.11 -16.16
N ALA A 354 -22.30 1.76 -14.90
CA ALA A 354 -23.59 1.28 -14.40
C ALA A 354 -24.19 2.18 -13.31
N ALA A 355 -23.45 3.22 -12.89
CA ALA A 355 -23.85 4.16 -11.86
C ALA A 355 -25.05 5.00 -12.30
N GLN A 356 -26.04 5.13 -11.40
CA GLN A 356 -27.17 6.04 -11.58
C GLN A 356 -26.99 7.26 -10.68
N LEU A 357 -27.37 8.43 -11.18
CA LEU A 357 -27.26 9.68 -10.45
C LEU A 357 -28.27 9.74 -9.30
N VAL A 358 -27.78 10.07 -8.10
CA VAL A 358 -28.55 10.24 -6.88
C VAL A 358 -28.65 11.72 -6.49
N GLY A 359 -27.57 12.48 -6.69
CA GLY A 359 -27.56 13.91 -6.47
C GLY A 359 -26.34 14.60 -7.08
N ILE A 360 -26.42 15.93 -7.21
CA ILE A 360 -25.36 16.78 -7.73
C ILE A 360 -25.04 17.82 -6.67
N SER A 361 -23.77 17.95 -6.27
CA SER A 361 -23.31 19.03 -5.41
C SER A 361 -22.49 20.06 -6.19
N LEU A 362 -22.65 21.34 -5.84
CA LEU A 362 -22.07 22.48 -6.56
C LEU A 362 -21.58 23.53 -5.55
N SER A 363 -20.34 23.99 -5.69
CA SER A 363 -19.76 25.04 -4.83
C SER A 363 -19.18 26.18 -5.69
N PRO A 364 -19.79 27.37 -5.69
CA PRO A 364 -19.28 28.53 -6.42
C PRO A 364 -18.19 29.31 -5.68
N ALA A 365 -18.01 29.08 -4.38
CA ALA A 365 -17.05 29.77 -3.52
C ALA A 365 -16.82 29.02 -2.21
N SER A 366 -15.70 29.30 -1.53
CA SER A 366 -15.39 28.71 -0.21
C SER A 366 -16.49 29.00 0.82
N GLY A 367 -16.98 27.94 1.46
CA GLY A 367 -18.04 27.97 2.47
C GLY A 367 -19.46 28.02 1.90
N GLU A 368 -19.63 28.05 0.58
CA GLU A 368 -20.93 28.09 -0.11
C GLU A 368 -21.07 26.81 -0.96
N ALA A 369 -22.10 26.00 -0.70
CA ALA A 369 -22.35 24.78 -1.47
C ALA A 369 -23.83 24.40 -1.50
N TYR A 370 -24.22 23.72 -2.57
CA TYR A 370 -25.59 23.35 -2.85
C TYR A 370 -25.69 21.88 -3.23
N TYR A 371 -26.72 21.20 -2.76
CA TYR A 371 -27.00 19.80 -3.11
C TYR A 371 -28.36 19.68 -3.79
N ILE A 372 -28.40 19.04 -4.96
CA ILE A 372 -29.62 18.81 -5.73
C ILE A 372 -29.93 17.30 -5.71
N PRO A 373 -30.84 16.82 -4.84
CA PRO A 373 -31.25 15.42 -4.79
C PRO A 373 -32.17 15.08 -5.98
N VAL A 374 -31.85 13.99 -6.68
CA VAL A 374 -32.59 13.53 -7.89
C VAL A 374 -32.93 12.04 -7.91
N GLY A 375 -32.30 11.22 -7.06
CA GLY A 375 -32.41 9.77 -7.10
C GLY A 375 -32.49 9.09 -5.73
N HIS A 376 -32.86 9.81 -4.68
CA HIS A 376 -33.09 9.19 -3.36
C HIS A 376 -34.38 8.37 -3.31
N VAL A 377 -34.34 7.26 -2.58
CA VAL A 377 -35.44 6.30 -2.38
C VAL A 377 -35.61 5.98 -0.89
N GLY A 378 -36.83 5.65 -0.46
CA GLY A 378 -37.10 5.33 0.96
C GLY A 378 -38.50 4.74 1.19
N TRP A 379 -38.82 4.42 2.45
CA TRP A 379 -40.12 3.86 2.87
C TRP A 379 -41.29 4.88 2.87
N GLY A 380 -41.10 6.00 2.17
CA GLY A 380 -42.09 7.03 1.85
C GLY A 380 -41.72 7.68 0.51
N GLN A 381 -42.68 8.34 -0.15
CA GLN A 381 -42.40 9.07 -1.39
C GLN A 381 -41.61 10.34 -1.02
N VAL A 382 -40.34 10.40 -1.42
CA VAL A 382 -39.47 11.56 -1.23
C VAL A 382 -39.61 12.46 -2.46
N GLU A 383 -40.27 13.61 -2.29
CA GLU A 383 -40.45 14.58 -3.37
C GLU A 383 -39.09 15.21 -3.73
N GLN A 384 -38.75 15.16 -5.02
CA GLN A 384 -37.49 15.62 -5.59
C GLN A 384 -37.79 16.26 -6.94
N ILE A 385 -36.91 17.16 -7.38
CA ILE A 385 -37.02 17.74 -8.72
C ILE A 385 -36.78 16.61 -9.74
N PRO A 386 -37.59 16.48 -10.81
CA PRO A 386 -37.38 15.47 -11.82
C PRO A 386 -35.97 15.54 -12.43
N LEU A 387 -35.27 14.41 -12.47
CA LEU A 387 -33.89 14.32 -12.99
C LEU A 387 -33.74 14.97 -14.37
N GLU A 388 -34.66 14.67 -15.30
CA GLU A 388 -34.65 15.24 -16.65
C GLU A 388 -34.63 16.76 -16.65
N TYR A 389 -35.41 17.38 -15.76
CA TYR A 389 -35.46 18.84 -15.61
C TYR A 389 -34.18 19.41 -15.00
N VAL A 390 -33.60 18.72 -14.00
CA VAL A 390 -32.32 19.13 -13.41
C VAL A 390 -31.20 19.09 -14.44
N ILE A 391 -31.12 18.00 -15.22
CA ILE A 391 -30.13 17.86 -16.30
C ILE A 391 -30.33 18.95 -17.34
N GLU A 392 -31.54 19.13 -17.88
CA GLU A 392 -31.83 20.20 -18.87
C GLU A 392 -31.39 21.58 -18.36
N ARG A 393 -31.62 21.87 -17.08
CA ARG A 393 -31.30 23.17 -16.48
C ARG A 393 -29.80 23.39 -16.26
N LEU A 394 -29.06 22.36 -15.89
CA LEU A 394 -27.63 22.45 -15.58
C LEU A 394 -26.73 22.26 -16.80
N THR A 395 -27.19 21.56 -17.85
CA THR A 395 -26.41 21.32 -19.07
C THR A 395 -25.76 22.60 -19.63
N PRO A 396 -26.45 23.75 -19.75
CA PRO A 396 -25.82 24.98 -20.24
C PRO A 396 -24.62 25.44 -19.41
N LEU A 397 -24.60 25.20 -18.09
CA LEU A 397 -23.47 25.57 -17.23
C LEU A 397 -22.28 24.63 -17.44
N PHE A 398 -22.54 23.32 -17.55
CA PHE A 398 -21.51 22.31 -17.77
C PHE A 398 -20.90 22.40 -19.18
N GLU A 399 -21.70 22.77 -20.18
CA GLU A 399 -21.28 22.91 -21.58
C GLU A 399 -20.66 24.27 -21.92
N ASP A 400 -20.79 25.28 -21.05
CA ASP A 400 -20.24 26.61 -21.28
C ASP A 400 -18.69 26.62 -21.28
N PRO A 401 -18.03 26.91 -22.41
CA PRO A 401 -16.57 26.96 -22.47
C PRO A 401 -15.94 28.13 -21.70
N ALA A 402 -16.73 29.13 -21.27
CA ALA A 402 -16.25 30.25 -20.46
C ALA A 402 -16.23 29.93 -18.96
N LEU A 403 -17.11 29.04 -18.49
CA LEU A 403 -17.18 28.61 -17.09
C LEU A 403 -16.18 27.50 -16.83
N SER A 404 -15.29 27.71 -15.87
CA SER A 404 -14.29 26.72 -15.46
C SER A 404 -14.86 25.76 -14.42
N LYS A 405 -14.59 24.45 -14.60
CA LYS A 405 -15.07 23.40 -13.70
C LYS A 405 -13.92 22.81 -12.90
N VAL A 406 -14.18 22.59 -11.61
CA VAL A 406 -13.26 22.01 -10.64
C VAL A 406 -13.91 20.76 -10.05
N ALA A 407 -13.15 19.68 -9.85
CA ALA A 407 -13.66 18.47 -9.20
C ALA A 407 -12.53 17.74 -8.48
N GLN A 408 -12.88 16.81 -7.61
CA GLN A 408 -11.97 15.77 -7.14
C GLN A 408 -12.26 14.51 -7.95
N ASN A 409 -11.27 13.96 -8.67
CA ASN A 409 -11.50 12.78 -9.50
C ASN A 409 -12.62 12.98 -10.55
N GLY A 410 -12.62 14.17 -11.18
CA GLY A 410 -13.67 14.58 -12.12
C GLY A 410 -13.85 13.66 -13.32
N LYS A 411 -12.87 12.80 -13.62
CA LYS A 411 -13.02 11.71 -14.59
C LYS A 411 -14.26 10.85 -14.31
N TYR A 412 -14.50 10.50 -13.04
CA TYR A 412 -15.68 9.73 -12.64
C TYR A 412 -16.96 10.52 -12.91
N ASP A 413 -17.05 11.74 -12.37
CA ASP A 413 -18.24 12.59 -12.44
C ASP A 413 -18.64 12.91 -13.89
N ILE A 414 -17.65 13.30 -14.71
CA ILE A 414 -17.87 13.64 -16.11
C ILE A 414 -18.33 12.40 -16.90
N THR A 415 -17.82 11.21 -16.58
CA THR A 415 -18.25 9.97 -17.26
C THR A 415 -19.72 9.66 -16.93
N VAL A 416 -20.14 9.84 -15.67
CA VAL A 416 -21.54 9.66 -15.26
C VAL A 416 -22.44 10.69 -15.96
N LEU A 417 -22.07 11.97 -15.94
CA LEU A 417 -22.80 13.04 -16.65
C LEU A 417 -22.93 12.79 -18.16
N ALA A 418 -21.89 12.23 -18.78
CA ALA A 418 -21.93 11.86 -20.20
C ALA A 418 -22.93 10.73 -20.50
N GLY A 419 -23.28 9.88 -19.52
CA GLY A 419 -24.36 8.90 -19.61
C GLY A 419 -25.76 9.54 -19.67
N TYR A 420 -25.90 10.75 -19.13
CA TYR A 420 -27.10 11.59 -19.20
C TYR A 420 -27.07 12.61 -20.35
N GLY A 421 -26.10 12.50 -21.26
CA GLY A 421 -25.98 13.35 -22.44
C GLY A 421 -25.38 14.74 -22.17
N VAL A 422 -24.77 14.97 -21.00
CA VAL A 422 -24.12 16.24 -20.66
C VAL A 422 -22.65 16.20 -21.08
N ILE A 423 -22.20 17.20 -21.86
CA ILE A 423 -20.80 17.32 -22.26
C ILE A 423 -20.10 18.36 -21.37
N VAL A 424 -19.29 17.91 -20.40
CA VAL A 424 -18.55 18.85 -19.55
C VAL A 424 -17.38 19.46 -20.33
N THR A 425 -17.46 20.76 -20.62
CA THR A 425 -16.39 21.52 -21.26
C THR A 425 -15.63 22.37 -20.23
N ASN A 426 -14.40 22.78 -20.57
CA ASN A 426 -13.56 23.62 -19.71
C ASN A 426 -13.37 23.07 -18.27
N PHE A 427 -13.13 21.76 -18.16
CA PHE A 427 -12.69 21.11 -16.93
C PHE A 427 -11.21 21.43 -16.68
N THR A 428 -10.94 22.36 -15.77
CA THR A 428 -9.62 23.00 -15.65
C THR A 428 -8.80 22.52 -14.47
N PHE A 429 -9.42 21.92 -13.45
CA PHE A 429 -8.70 21.54 -12.24
C PHE A 429 -9.28 20.29 -11.59
N ASP A 430 -8.43 19.27 -11.45
CA ASP A 430 -8.70 18.08 -10.64
C ASP A 430 -7.78 18.08 -9.40
N THR A 431 -8.37 18.17 -8.21
CA THR A 431 -7.60 18.22 -6.95
C THR A 431 -6.84 16.93 -6.66
N MET A 432 -7.34 15.77 -7.11
CA MET A 432 -6.65 14.48 -6.97
C MET A 432 -5.37 14.46 -7.83
N VAL A 433 -5.45 14.99 -9.04
CA VAL A 433 -4.32 15.09 -9.97
C VAL A 433 -3.28 16.09 -9.46
N ALA A 434 -3.74 17.25 -8.98
CA ALA A 434 -2.89 18.26 -8.39
C ALA A 434 -2.10 17.71 -7.18
N ALA A 435 -2.80 17.04 -6.25
CA ALA A 435 -2.20 16.40 -5.09
C ALA A 435 -1.19 15.32 -5.48
N HIS A 436 -1.51 14.51 -6.50
CA HIS A 436 -0.60 13.48 -7.01
C HIS A 436 0.71 14.09 -7.54
N LEU A 437 0.65 15.16 -8.35
CA LEU A 437 1.85 15.84 -8.84
C LEU A 437 2.67 16.47 -7.71
N LEU A 438 2.01 16.92 -6.64
CA LEU A 438 2.66 17.44 -5.44
C LEU A 438 3.23 16.36 -4.52
N ASN A 439 3.14 15.08 -4.91
CA ASN A 439 3.64 13.92 -4.16
C ASN A 439 2.97 13.76 -2.78
N GLU A 440 1.68 14.07 -2.67
CA GLU A 440 0.89 13.79 -1.46
C GLU A 440 0.75 12.28 -1.23
N ASN A 441 0.93 11.83 0.02
CA ASN A 441 0.82 10.43 0.40
C ASN A 441 -0.59 9.86 0.20
N SER A 442 -1.61 10.65 0.56
CA SER A 442 -3.02 10.29 0.45
C SER A 442 -3.74 11.36 -0.36
N ILE A 443 -4.18 10.97 -1.56
CA ILE A 443 -4.77 11.88 -2.55
C ILE A 443 -6.31 11.90 -2.52
N GLY A 444 -6.94 11.15 -1.61
CA GLY A 444 -8.39 11.16 -1.43
C GLY A 444 -8.86 12.45 -0.75
N LEU A 445 -10.03 12.96 -1.14
CA LEU A 445 -10.54 14.26 -0.69
C LEU A 445 -10.49 14.47 0.82
N LYS A 446 -11.02 13.50 1.58
CA LYS A 446 -11.10 13.57 3.05
C LYS A 446 -9.71 13.61 3.69
N ALA A 447 -8.76 12.86 3.12
CA ALA A 447 -7.37 12.86 3.57
C ALA A 447 -6.66 14.19 3.25
N LEU A 448 -6.95 14.78 2.08
CA LEU A 448 -6.40 16.07 1.68
C LEU A 448 -7.00 17.22 2.49
N ALA A 449 -8.32 17.24 2.71
CA ALA A 449 -8.97 18.22 3.56
C ALA A 449 -8.36 18.19 4.97
N PHE A 450 -8.12 16.99 5.50
CA PHE A 450 -7.44 16.83 6.78
C PHE A 450 -6.00 17.35 6.78
N SER A 451 -5.17 16.87 5.86
CA SER A 451 -3.72 17.14 5.88
C SER A 451 -3.37 18.58 5.42
N ARG A 452 -4.19 19.17 4.54
CA ARG A 452 -3.93 20.45 3.89
C ARG A 452 -4.79 21.60 4.43
N LEU A 453 -6.04 21.32 4.80
CA LEU A 453 -6.96 22.34 5.34
C LEU A 453 -7.17 22.21 6.85
N GLY A 454 -6.76 21.09 7.47
CA GLY A 454 -7.02 20.83 8.88
C GLY A 454 -8.50 20.53 9.18
N VAL A 455 -9.27 20.11 8.16
CA VAL A 455 -10.71 19.84 8.29
C VAL A 455 -10.92 18.33 8.33
N GLU A 456 -11.48 17.84 9.45
CA GLU A 456 -11.98 16.47 9.54
C GLU A 456 -13.35 16.38 8.86
N MET A 457 -13.44 15.58 7.80
CA MET A 457 -14.68 15.36 7.04
C MET A 457 -15.32 14.04 7.43
N THR A 458 -16.65 13.96 7.29
CA THR A 458 -17.40 12.71 7.52
C THR A 458 -16.94 11.61 6.54
N PRO A 459 -16.44 10.46 7.03
CA PRO A 459 -16.15 9.32 6.19
C PRO A 459 -17.41 8.75 5.53
N ILE A 460 -17.32 8.33 4.26
CA ILE A 460 -18.46 7.73 3.55
C ILE A 460 -19.05 6.51 4.28
N SER A 461 -18.22 5.74 5.00
CA SER A 461 -18.65 4.57 5.76
C SER A 461 -19.57 4.88 6.93
N GLU A 462 -19.57 6.12 7.46
CA GLU A 462 -20.55 6.55 8.47
C GLU A 462 -21.92 6.84 7.84
N LEU A 463 -21.93 7.17 6.55
CA LEU A 463 -23.13 7.45 5.81
C LEU A 463 -23.78 6.16 5.30
N ILE A 464 -23.03 5.36 4.54
CA ILE A 464 -23.54 4.17 3.85
C ILE A 464 -23.17 2.84 4.54
N GLY A 465 -22.40 2.85 5.62
CA GLY A 465 -21.91 1.62 6.25
C GLY A 465 -20.74 0.98 5.47
N SER A 466 -20.45 -0.29 5.76
CA SER A 466 -19.35 -1.02 5.11
C SER A 466 -19.66 -2.51 4.94
N GLY A 467 -18.93 -3.17 4.04
CA GLY A 467 -19.04 -4.60 3.79
C GLY A 467 -20.36 -5.00 3.14
N THR A 468 -20.84 -6.21 3.42
CA THR A 468 -22.06 -6.76 2.80
C THR A 468 -23.36 -6.07 3.23
N LYS A 469 -23.31 -5.22 4.27
CA LYS A 469 -24.43 -4.41 4.75
C LYS A 469 -24.38 -2.96 4.29
N GLN A 470 -23.43 -2.61 3.43
CA GLN A 470 -23.31 -1.28 2.87
C GLN A 470 -24.58 -0.91 2.08
N LEU A 471 -25.14 0.25 2.38
CA LEU A 471 -26.29 0.82 1.69
C LEU A 471 -25.84 1.52 0.40
N SER A 472 -26.78 1.70 -0.54
CA SER A 472 -26.55 2.61 -1.67
C SER A 472 -26.76 4.06 -1.22
N MET A 473 -26.08 5.02 -1.85
CA MET A 473 -26.29 6.44 -1.54
C MET A 473 -27.74 6.87 -1.75
N SER A 474 -28.45 6.24 -2.69
CA SER A 474 -29.88 6.46 -2.91
C SER A 474 -30.74 6.14 -1.69
N GLN A 475 -30.28 5.31 -0.75
CA GLN A 475 -31.04 4.90 0.43
C GLN A 475 -30.76 5.79 1.66
N ILE A 476 -29.93 6.82 1.50
CA ILE A 476 -29.57 7.75 2.57
C ILE A 476 -30.59 8.88 2.62
N GLU A 477 -30.87 9.37 3.83
CA GLU A 477 -31.71 10.55 4.04
C GLU A 477 -31.08 11.79 3.37
N ILE A 478 -31.90 12.55 2.63
CA ILE A 478 -31.43 13.70 1.83
C ILE A 478 -30.66 14.71 2.68
N GLU A 479 -31.09 14.99 3.91
CA GLU A 479 -30.41 15.97 4.77
C GLU A 479 -28.97 15.54 5.09
N ARG A 480 -28.76 14.26 5.44
CA ARG A 480 -27.44 13.69 5.69
C ARG A 480 -26.59 13.62 4.42
N ALA A 481 -27.20 13.26 3.29
CA ALA A 481 -26.52 13.25 2.00
C ALA A 481 -26.11 14.66 1.55
N SER A 482 -26.97 15.66 1.79
CA SER A 482 -26.70 17.07 1.49
C SER A 482 -25.51 17.60 2.28
N ASP A 483 -25.47 17.37 3.59
CA ASP A 483 -24.33 17.82 4.42
C ASP A 483 -23.01 17.22 3.94
N TYR A 484 -23.02 15.93 3.58
CA TYR A 484 -21.86 15.22 3.06
C TYR A 484 -21.44 15.76 1.68
N ALA A 485 -22.36 15.80 0.71
CA ALA A 485 -22.08 16.18 -0.67
C ALA A 485 -21.70 17.66 -0.81
N CYS A 486 -22.35 18.56 -0.04
CA CYS A 486 -21.96 19.97 0.02
C CYS A 486 -20.55 20.14 0.59
N ALA A 487 -20.19 19.38 1.62
CA ALA A 487 -18.83 19.40 2.15
C ALA A 487 -17.80 18.91 1.12
N ASP A 488 -18.14 17.91 0.32
CA ASP A 488 -17.26 17.41 -0.75
C ASP A 488 -17.00 18.48 -1.82
N ALA A 489 -18.04 19.16 -2.31
CA ALA A 489 -17.90 20.25 -3.28
C ALA A 489 -17.11 21.46 -2.72
N ASP A 490 -17.42 21.90 -1.49
CA ASP A 490 -16.73 23.03 -0.84
C ASP A 490 -15.25 22.72 -0.57
N MET A 491 -14.93 21.54 0.01
CA MET A 491 -13.54 21.16 0.28
C MET A 491 -12.74 21.00 -1.01
N THR A 492 -13.37 20.52 -2.08
CA THR A 492 -12.75 20.47 -3.41
C THR A 492 -12.39 21.86 -3.91
N TRP A 493 -13.29 22.84 -3.76
CA TRP A 493 -12.99 24.23 -4.11
C TRP A 493 -11.82 24.81 -3.30
N GLN A 494 -11.87 24.68 -1.97
CA GLN A 494 -10.82 25.20 -1.08
C GLN A 494 -9.46 24.55 -1.34
N LEU A 495 -9.43 23.25 -1.64
CA LEU A 495 -8.21 22.56 -2.05
C LEU A 495 -7.68 23.10 -3.38
N ALA A 496 -8.54 23.37 -4.36
CA ALA A 496 -8.09 23.93 -5.63
C ALA A 496 -7.44 25.32 -5.46
N GLU A 497 -8.03 26.18 -4.62
CA GLU A 497 -7.46 27.49 -4.26
C GLU A 497 -6.09 27.37 -3.59
N LEU A 498 -5.85 26.32 -2.81
CA LEU A 498 -4.58 26.06 -2.13
C LEU A 498 -3.53 25.42 -3.04
N LEU A 499 -3.89 24.35 -3.76
CA LEU A 499 -2.96 23.52 -4.53
C LEU A 499 -2.52 24.21 -5.83
N GLY A 500 -3.38 25.03 -6.45
CA GLY A 500 -3.06 25.74 -7.69
C GLY A 500 -1.84 26.68 -7.58
N PRO A 501 -1.78 27.60 -6.59
CA PRO A 501 -0.59 28.41 -6.34
C PRO A 501 0.66 27.60 -5.99
N GLU A 502 0.52 26.46 -5.33
CA GLU A 502 1.63 25.59 -4.98
C GLU A 502 2.23 24.86 -6.20
N LEU A 503 1.38 24.35 -7.10
CA LEU A 503 1.83 23.81 -8.39
C LEU A 503 2.66 24.83 -9.16
N ARG A 504 2.26 26.11 -9.15
CA ARG A 504 3.03 27.21 -9.78
C ARG A 504 4.37 27.44 -9.11
N ARG A 505 4.41 27.54 -7.78
CA ARG A 505 5.67 27.71 -7.01
C ARG A 505 6.62 26.54 -7.19
N SER A 506 6.08 25.33 -7.35
CA SER A 506 6.85 24.10 -7.59
C SER A 506 7.22 23.88 -9.06
N GLY A 507 6.85 24.77 -9.98
CA GLY A 507 7.14 24.61 -11.41
C GLY A 507 6.39 23.46 -12.11
N LEU A 508 5.36 22.91 -11.46
CA LEU A 508 4.56 21.78 -11.95
C LEU A 508 3.32 22.23 -12.75
N TRP A 509 3.00 23.52 -12.73
CA TRP A 509 1.80 24.05 -13.38
C TRP A 509 1.73 23.72 -14.88
N GLN A 510 2.85 23.82 -15.62
CA GLN A 510 2.85 23.55 -17.06
C GLN A 510 2.58 22.08 -17.38
N LEU A 511 3.14 21.16 -16.59
CA LEU A 511 2.82 19.73 -16.70
C LEU A 511 1.34 19.47 -16.38
N PHE A 512 0.83 20.12 -15.33
CA PHE A 512 -0.57 19.98 -14.91
C PHE A 512 -1.54 20.42 -16.01
N VAL A 513 -1.40 21.64 -16.55
CA VAL A 513 -2.32 22.18 -17.56
C VAL A 513 -2.04 21.71 -18.98
N GLY A 514 -0.80 21.35 -19.29
CA GLY A 514 -0.38 20.95 -20.64
C GLY A 514 -0.49 19.44 -20.90
N VAL A 515 -0.46 18.62 -19.85
CA VAL A 515 -0.45 17.15 -19.97
C VAL A 515 -1.55 16.50 -19.12
N GLU A 516 -1.55 16.67 -17.80
CA GLU A 516 -2.45 15.87 -16.95
C GLU A 516 -3.93 16.24 -17.11
N MET A 517 -4.28 17.52 -17.09
CA MET A 517 -5.68 17.94 -17.25
C MET A 517 -6.23 17.65 -18.66
N PRO A 518 -5.49 17.93 -19.76
CA PRO A 518 -5.93 17.54 -21.11
C PRO A 518 -6.03 16.02 -21.32
N LEU A 519 -5.36 15.21 -20.53
CA LEU A 519 -5.46 13.75 -20.61
C LEU A 519 -6.80 13.23 -20.06
N VAL A 520 -7.40 13.91 -19.07
CA VAL A 520 -8.69 13.50 -18.46
C VAL A 520 -9.78 13.19 -19.50
N PRO A 521 -10.13 14.09 -20.44
CA PRO A 521 -11.14 13.81 -21.45
C PRO A 521 -10.75 12.64 -22.38
N VAL A 522 -9.45 12.44 -22.64
CA VAL A 522 -8.98 11.28 -23.42
C VAL A 522 -9.29 9.99 -22.69
N LEU A 523 -9.00 9.94 -21.38
CA LEU A 523 -9.28 8.76 -20.56
C LEU A 523 -10.79 8.49 -20.47
N ILE A 524 -11.60 9.53 -20.24
CA ILE A 524 -13.08 9.39 -20.22
C ILE A 524 -13.56 8.74 -21.51
N GLU A 525 -13.12 9.22 -22.67
CA GLU A 525 -13.55 8.68 -23.96
C GLU A 525 -13.07 7.24 -24.18
N MET A 526 -11.83 6.92 -23.79
CA MET A 526 -11.32 5.54 -23.86
C MET A 526 -12.12 4.58 -22.97
N GLU A 527 -12.44 4.99 -21.74
CA GLU A 527 -13.25 4.20 -20.81
C GLU A 527 -14.65 3.96 -21.37
N ARG A 528 -15.30 5.01 -21.90
CA ARG A 528 -16.63 4.91 -22.52
C ARG A 528 -16.65 4.09 -23.80
N ASN A 529 -15.57 4.13 -24.59
CA ASN A 529 -15.45 3.33 -25.80
C ASN A 529 -15.45 1.83 -25.48
N GLY A 530 -14.65 1.41 -24.49
CA GLY A 530 -14.46 0.00 -24.13
C GLY A 530 -13.89 -0.84 -25.28
N ILE A 531 -13.61 -2.12 -25.02
CA ILE A 531 -13.11 -3.07 -26.03
C ILE A 531 -14.08 -4.25 -26.22
N ALA A 532 -14.26 -4.69 -27.47
CA ALA A 532 -15.12 -5.83 -27.78
C ALA A 532 -14.40 -7.16 -27.52
N LEU A 533 -15.17 -8.16 -27.10
CA LEU A 533 -14.70 -9.51 -26.80
C LEU A 533 -15.46 -10.57 -27.60
N ASP A 534 -14.74 -11.57 -28.09
CA ASP A 534 -15.32 -12.82 -28.58
C ASP A 534 -15.65 -13.74 -27.41
N THR A 535 -16.89 -13.64 -26.92
CA THR A 535 -17.37 -14.47 -25.81
C THR A 535 -17.48 -15.95 -26.17
N GLU A 536 -17.65 -16.29 -27.45
CA GLU A 536 -17.78 -17.68 -27.87
C GLU A 536 -16.41 -18.36 -27.85
N LEU A 537 -15.37 -17.68 -28.34
CA LEU A 537 -13.99 -18.15 -28.23
C LEU A 537 -13.59 -18.35 -26.77
N LEU A 538 -13.88 -17.39 -25.89
CA LEU A 538 -13.58 -17.51 -24.45
C LEU A 538 -14.31 -18.70 -23.81
N ARG A 539 -15.57 -18.95 -24.18
CA ARG A 539 -16.32 -20.11 -23.70
C ARG A 539 -15.72 -21.44 -24.16
N GLN A 540 -15.21 -21.50 -25.40
CA GLN A 540 -14.52 -22.68 -25.92
C GLN A 540 -13.19 -22.91 -25.18
N MET A 541 -12.42 -21.84 -24.96
CA MET A 541 -11.20 -21.87 -24.16
C MET A 541 -11.46 -22.33 -22.72
N SER A 542 -12.52 -21.86 -22.07
CA SER A 542 -12.90 -22.26 -20.71
C SER A 542 -13.10 -23.77 -20.59
N ARG A 543 -13.80 -24.36 -21.57
CA ARG A 543 -14.01 -25.82 -21.64
C ARG A 543 -12.69 -26.57 -21.84
N GLY A 544 -11.87 -26.15 -22.82
CA GLY A 544 -10.58 -26.77 -23.10
C GLY A 544 -9.61 -26.73 -21.90
N LEU A 545 -9.51 -25.57 -21.25
CA LEU A 545 -8.71 -25.41 -20.03
C LEU A 545 -9.25 -26.23 -18.88
N GLY A 546 -10.57 -26.35 -18.75
CA GLY A 546 -11.20 -27.22 -17.74
C GLY A 546 -10.80 -28.69 -17.90
N GLU A 547 -10.81 -29.21 -19.13
CA GLU A 547 -10.38 -30.58 -19.41
C GLU A 547 -8.89 -30.79 -19.13
N GLN A 548 -8.03 -29.82 -19.48
CA GLN A 548 -6.59 -29.90 -19.19
C GLN A 548 -6.29 -29.84 -17.69
N LEU A 549 -7.00 -28.98 -16.95
CA LEU A 549 -6.85 -28.86 -15.50
C LEU A 549 -7.22 -30.17 -14.80
N LEU A 550 -8.30 -30.83 -15.21
CA LEU A 550 -8.70 -32.13 -14.66
C LEU A 550 -7.66 -33.22 -14.92
N LYS A 551 -7.02 -33.22 -16.10
CA LYS A 551 -5.92 -34.14 -16.41
C LYS A 551 -4.70 -33.88 -15.53
N LEU A 552 -4.24 -32.63 -15.45
CA LEU A 552 -3.11 -32.25 -14.62
C LEU A 552 -3.37 -32.53 -13.14
N GLU A 553 -4.58 -32.28 -12.66
CA GLU A 553 -5.00 -32.59 -11.30
C GLU A 553 -4.91 -34.10 -11.01
N ALA A 554 -5.36 -34.96 -11.94
CA ALA A 554 -5.21 -36.40 -11.81
C ALA A 554 -3.73 -36.85 -11.77
N GLU A 555 -2.87 -36.27 -12.62
CA GLU A 555 -1.42 -36.57 -12.64
C GLU A 555 -0.72 -36.10 -11.35
N ILE A 556 -1.11 -34.94 -10.81
CA ILE A 556 -0.60 -34.42 -9.54
C ILE A 556 -1.02 -35.34 -8.38
N TYR A 557 -2.29 -35.74 -8.31
CA TYR A 557 -2.76 -36.66 -7.27
C TYR A 557 -2.16 -38.05 -7.39
N ALA A 558 -1.96 -38.56 -8.61
CA ALA A 558 -1.26 -39.82 -8.83
C ALA A 558 0.20 -39.76 -8.36
N SER A 559 0.87 -38.62 -8.59
CA SER A 559 2.25 -38.38 -8.13
C SER A 559 2.37 -38.23 -6.61
N ALA A 560 1.40 -37.57 -5.97
CA ALA A 560 1.38 -37.33 -4.53
C ALA A 560 0.83 -38.52 -3.72
N GLY A 561 0.01 -39.39 -4.33
CA GLY A 561 -0.61 -40.56 -3.69
C GLY A 561 -1.92 -40.27 -2.95
N HIS A 562 -2.34 -39.00 -2.85
CA HIS A 562 -3.64 -38.61 -2.31
C HIS A 562 -4.11 -37.26 -2.88
N GLN A 563 -5.37 -36.91 -2.59
CA GLN A 563 -5.94 -35.62 -2.99
C GLN A 563 -5.66 -34.54 -1.93
N PHE A 564 -5.42 -33.32 -2.41
CA PHE A 564 -5.21 -32.12 -1.59
C PHE A 564 -5.51 -30.87 -2.42
N ASN A 565 -5.60 -29.70 -1.80
CA ASN A 565 -5.81 -28.46 -2.54
C ASN A 565 -4.50 -27.96 -3.18
N ILE A 566 -4.35 -28.19 -4.49
CA ILE A 566 -3.18 -27.79 -5.30
C ILE A 566 -2.96 -26.27 -5.28
N ASN A 567 -4.05 -25.48 -5.17
CA ASN A 567 -3.99 -24.02 -5.12
C ASN A 567 -3.59 -23.48 -3.73
N SER A 568 -3.57 -24.31 -2.69
CA SER A 568 -3.12 -23.92 -1.34
C SER A 568 -1.60 -24.02 -1.26
N PRO A 569 -0.85 -22.90 -1.17
CA PRO A 569 0.61 -22.94 -1.13
C PRO A 569 1.16 -23.75 0.06
N ARG A 570 0.41 -23.77 1.16
CA ARG A 570 0.75 -24.54 2.36
C ARG A 570 0.61 -26.04 2.12
N GLN A 571 -0.56 -26.50 1.69
CA GLN A 571 -0.77 -27.95 1.46
C GLN A 571 0.17 -28.47 0.37
N LEU A 572 0.33 -27.73 -0.73
CA LEU A 572 1.28 -28.11 -1.77
C LEU A 572 2.73 -28.10 -1.27
N GLY A 573 3.11 -27.14 -0.42
CA GLY A 573 4.43 -27.11 0.20
C GLY A 573 4.69 -28.32 1.10
N ASP A 574 3.71 -28.69 1.92
CA ASP A 574 3.81 -29.85 2.82
C ASP A 574 3.98 -31.15 2.00
N VAL A 575 3.18 -31.35 0.94
CA VAL A 575 3.30 -32.51 0.03
C VAL A 575 4.66 -32.55 -0.68
N LEU A 576 5.09 -31.45 -1.31
CA LEU A 576 6.33 -31.46 -2.11
C LEU A 576 7.58 -31.64 -1.25
N PHE A 577 7.64 -31.01 -0.07
CA PHE A 577 8.88 -30.91 0.69
C PHE A 577 8.93 -31.79 1.94
N GLU A 578 7.80 -32.08 2.59
CA GLU A 578 7.78 -32.97 3.75
C GLU A 578 7.50 -34.42 3.32
N GLU A 579 6.46 -34.64 2.53
CA GLU A 579 6.05 -36.00 2.14
C GLU A 579 6.94 -36.57 1.03
N MET A 580 7.10 -35.83 -0.07
CA MET A 580 7.92 -36.27 -1.21
C MET A 580 9.42 -36.00 -1.02
N SER A 581 9.80 -35.28 0.05
CA SER A 581 11.19 -34.95 0.39
C SER A 581 12.00 -34.33 -0.77
N LEU A 582 11.36 -33.53 -1.63
CA LEU A 582 12.05 -32.80 -2.69
C LEU A 582 12.99 -31.75 -2.10
N PRO A 583 14.09 -31.36 -2.80
CA PRO A 583 15.02 -30.35 -2.32
C PRO A 583 14.29 -29.09 -1.88
N SER A 584 14.35 -28.77 -0.59
CA SER A 584 13.46 -27.77 -0.01
C SER A 584 13.83 -26.35 -0.45
N GLY A 585 12.84 -25.59 -0.90
CA GLY A 585 12.92 -24.13 -1.00
C GLY A 585 12.91 -23.44 0.38
N ARG A 586 13.19 -22.14 0.39
CA ARG A 586 13.20 -21.28 1.60
C ARG A 586 11.87 -21.39 2.38
N LYS A 587 11.92 -21.78 3.66
CA LYS A 587 10.74 -21.82 4.56
C LYS A 587 10.33 -20.39 4.94
N THR A 588 9.04 -20.10 4.82
CA THR A 588 8.44 -18.78 5.10
C THR A 588 7.48 -18.85 6.29
N LYS A 589 6.92 -17.69 6.70
CA LYS A 589 5.97 -17.60 7.83
C LYS A 589 4.71 -18.47 7.63
N THR A 590 4.35 -18.81 6.39
CA THR A 590 3.12 -19.55 6.02
C THR A 590 3.37 -21.01 5.61
N GLY A 591 4.61 -21.51 5.72
CA GLY A 591 5.03 -22.82 5.22
C GLY A 591 6.18 -22.70 4.21
N TYR A 592 6.49 -23.78 3.50
CA TYR A 592 7.44 -23.70 2.39
C TYR A 592 6.93 -22.77 1.29
N SER A 593 7.80 -21.92 0.75
CA SER A 593 7.40 -21.15 -0.43
C SER A 593 7.32 -22.11 -1.63
N THR A 594 6.19 -22.03 -2.32
CA THR A 594 5.96 -22.71 -3.59
C THR A 594 5.90 -21.67 -4.72
N ASP A 595 6.54 -20.52 -4.59
CA ASP A 595 6.53 -19.48 -5.63
C ASP A 595 7.09 -20.01 -6.95
N ALA A 596 6.64 -19.44 -8.08
CA ALA A 596 7.01 -19.91 -9.42
C ALA A 596 8.54 -20.04 -9.60
N SER A 597 9.32 -19.07 -9.12
CA SER A 597 10.79 -19.11 -9.21
C SER A 597 11.44 -20.26 -8.41
N ILE A 598 10.81 -20.70 -7.32
CA ILE A 598 11.31 -21.85 -6.54
C ILE A 598 10.99 -23.14 -7.27
N LEU A 599 9.75 -23.29 -7.73
CA LEU A 599 9.32 -24.47 -8.50
C LEU A 599 10.09 -24.58 -9.82
N GLU A 600 10.39 -23.47 -10.49
CA GLU A 600 11.23 -23.44 -11.69
C GLU A 600 12.65 -23.94 -11.42
N GLY A 601 13.23 -23.60 -10.27
CA GLY A 601 14.54 -24.12 -9.85
C GLY A 601 14.54 -25.62 -9.52
N LEU A 602 13.36 -26.24 -9.39
CA LEU A 602 13.17 -27.67 -9.14
C LEU A 602 12.74 -28.43 -10.40
N ARG A 603 12.71 -27.78 -11.56
CA ARG A 603 12.44 -28.49 -12.82
C ARG A 603 13.46 -29.60 -13.03
N GLY A 604 12.97 -30.74 -13.51
CA GLY A 604 13.78 -31.95 -13.71
C GLY A 604 14.05 -32.78 -12.44
N THR A 605 13.70 -32.32 -11.23
CA THR A 605 13.85 -33.17 -10.02
C THR A 605 12.72 -34.20 -9.91
N HIS A 606 11.50 -33.83 -10.27
CA HIS A 606 10.33 -34.73 -10.26
C HIS A 606 9.24 -34.26 -11.24
N PRO A 607 8.53 -35.15 -11.94
CA PRO A 607 7.46 -34.79 -12.89
C PRO A 607 6.35 -33.91 -12.31
N ILE A 608 6.01 -34.12 -11.03
CA ILE A 608 4.98 -33.33 -10.31
C ILE A 608 5.23 -31.82 -10.38
N ILE A 609 6.50 -31.38 -10.47
CA ILE A 609 6.84 -29.95 -10.52
C ILE A 609 6.35 -29.33 -11.82
N GLU A 610 6.54 -30.00 -12.95
CA GLU A 610 6.05 -29.54 -14.26
C GLU A 610 4.52 -29.51 -14.26
N PHE A 611 3.86 -30.57 -13.76
CA PHE A 611 2.41 -30.62 -13.69
C PHE A 611 1.81 -29.49 -12.83
N VAL A 612 2.43 -29.18 -11.69
CA VAL A 612 2.00 -28.09 -10.80
C VAL A 612 2.22 -26.72 -11.43
N LEU A 613 3.34 -26.51 -12.13
CA LEU A 613 3.62 -25.26 -12.85
C LEU A 613 2.57 -25.03 -13.94
N ASP A 614 2.30 -26.04 -14.76
CA ASP A 614 1.28 -25.98 -15.82
C ASP A 614 -0.12 -25.78 -15.23
N TYR A 615 -0.46 -26.51 -14.17
CA TYR A 615 -1.76 -26.41 -13.50
C TYR A 615 -2.00 -24.98 -13.01
N ARG A 616 -1.03 -24.36 -12.34
CA ARG A 616 -1.14 -22.98 -11.83
C ARG A 616 -1.24 -21.97 -12.94
N GLN A 617 -0.49 -22.16 -14.03
CA GLN A 617 -0.58 -21.31 -15.20
C GLN A 617 -1.98 -21.36 -15.81
N PHE A 618 -2.56 -22.55 -15.99
CA PHE A 618 -3.88 -22.71 -16.61
C PHE A 618 -5.00 -22.27 -15.68
N ALA A 619 -4.88 -22.58 -14.38
CA ALA A 619 -5.85 -22.16 -13.36
C ALA A 619 -5.91 -20.64 -13.26
N LYS A 620 -4.75 -19.96 -13.27
CA LYS A 620 -4.70 -18.50 -13.29
C LYS A 620 -5.28 -17.94 -14.59
N LEU A 621 -4.89 -18.47 -15.75
CA LEU A 621 -5.41 -18.02 -17.04
C LEU A 621 -6.93 -18.11 -17.10
N ARG A 622 -7.48 -19.25 -16.68
CA ARG A 622 -8.91 -19.51 -16.66
C ARG A 622 -9.64 -18.58 -15.70
N SER A 623 -9.22 -18.53 -14.43
CA SER A 623 -9.89 -17.74 -13.40
C SER A 623 -9.75 -16.23 -13.58
N THR A 624 -8.60 -15.75 -14.05
CA THR A 624 -8.30 -14.31 -14.13
C THR A 624 -8.80 -13.70 -15.43
N TYR A 625 -8.77 -14.44 -16.55
CA TYR A 625 -9.10 -13.91 -17.86
C TYR A 625 -10.30 -14.61 -18.50
N VAL A 626 -10.22 -15.92 -18.71
CA VAL A 626 -11.19 -16.62 -19.58
C VAL A 626 -12.60 -16.67 -18.98
N ASP A 627 -12.72 -16.95 -17.69
CA ASP A 627 -14.00 -17.04 -17.01
C ASP A 627 -14.46 -15.69 -16.45
N ALA A 628 -13.51 -14.81 -16.07
CA ALA A 628 -13.81 -13.51 -15.45
C ALA A 628 -14.23 -12.44 -16.47
N LEU A 629 -13.50 -12.29 -17.59
CA LEU A 629 -13.75 -11.19 -18.53
C LEU A 629 -15.17 -11.20 -19.13
N PRO A 630 -15.76 -12.35 -19.53
CA PRO A 630 -17.14 -12.35 -20.02
C PRO A 630 -18.16 -11.87 -18.99
N GLY A 631 -17.92 -12.11 -17.70
CA GLY A 631 -18.79 -11.67 -16.61
C GLY A 631 -18.69 -10.17 -16.29
N LEU A 632 -17.69 -9.47 -16.85
CA LEU A 632 -17.46 -8.04 -16.69
C LEU A 632 -17.92 -7.21 -17.89
N ILE A 633 -18.51 -7.84 -18.91
CA ILE A 633 -19.06 -7.13 -20.06
C ILE A 633 -20.27 -6.32 -19.60
N ASN A 634 -20.25 -5.02 -19.90
CA ASN A 634 -21.37 -4.15 -19.61
C ASN A 634 -22.57 -4.53 -20.51
N HIS A 635 -23.73 -4.70 -19.90
CA HIS A 635 -24.93 -5.20 -20.58
C HIS A 635 -25.52 -4.22 -21.60
N GLU A 636 -25.30 -2.91 -21.42
CA GLU A 636 -25.85 -1.88 -22.31
C GLU A 636 -24.98 -1.69 -23.56
N THR A 637 -23.66 -1.67 -23.38
CA THR A 637 -22.72 -1.46 -24.49
C THR A 637 -22.32 -2.75 -25.19
N GLY A 638 -22.41 -3.89 -24.50
CA GLY A 638 -21.88 -5.18 -24.95
C GLY A 638 -20.35 -5.22 -25.00
N ARG A 639 -19.66 -4.30 -24.30
CA ARG A 639 -18.20 -4.14 -24.32
C ARG A 639 -17.62 -4.23 -22.92
N LEU A 640 -16.32 -4.46 -22.87
CA LEU A 640 -15.54 -4.43 -21.63
C LEU A 640 -14.98 -3.02 -21.42
N HIS A 641 -15.25 -2.45 -20.25
CA HIS A 641 -14.79 -1.11 -19.88
C HIS A 641 -13.78 -1.23 -18.74
N THR A 642 -12.55 -0.78 -18.96
CA THR A 642 -11.53 -0.73 -17.92
C THR A 642 -11.44 0.67 -17.34
N SER A 643 -11.03 0.81 -16.09
CA SER A 643 -10.71 2.11 -15.47
C SER A 643 -9.22 2.42 -15.58
N PHE A 644 -8.87 3.51 -16.26
CA PHE A 644 -7.53 4.07 -16.30
C PHE A 644 -7.29 5.01 -15.11
N ASN A 645 -6.15 4.81 -14.46
CA ASN A 645 -5.74 5.54 -13.26
C ASN A 645 -4.45 6.31 -13.56
N GLN A 646 -4.55 7.64 -13.61
CA GLN A 646 -3.41 8.53 -13.87
C GLN A 646 -2.62 8.92 -12.62
N THR A 647 -3.19 8.71 -11.42
CA THR A 647 -2.62 9.15 -10.14
C THR A 647 -2.07 8.02 -9.26
N ARG A 648 -1.88 6.82 -9.83
CA ARG A 648 -1.47 5.63 -9.06
C ARG A 648 0.02 5.35 -9.09
N THR A 649 0.69 5.59 -10.23
CA THR A 649 2.10 5.23 -10.38
C THR A 649 2.99 6.45 -10.14
N ALA A 650 4.04 6.30 -9.35
CA ALA A 650 5.00 7.40 -9.08
C ALA A 650 5.83 7.80 -10.32
N THR A 651 5.85 6.96 -11.37
CA THR A 651 6.51 7.28 -12.64
C THR A 651 5.60 8.07 -13.58
N GLY A 652 4.31 8.24 -13.27
CA GLY A 652 3.35 8.91 -14.15
C GLY A 652 2.78 8.02 -15.25
N ARG A 653 3.13 6.73 -15.32
CA ARG A 653 2.47 5.77 -16.22
C ARG A 653 1.01 5.59 -15.82
N LEU A 654 0.13 5.40 -16.82
CA LEU A 654 -1.23 4.96 -16.55
C LEU A 654 -1.20 3.55 -15.96
N SER A 655 -2.19 3.26 -15.11
CA SER A 655 -2.49 1.88 -14.69
C SER A 655 -3.96 1.59 -14.96
N SER A 656 -4.33 0.31 -15.08
CA SER A 656 -5.69 -0.11 -15.40
C SER A 656 -6.25 -1.01 -14.28
N SER A 657 -7.54 -0.86 -13.98
CA SER A 657 -8.28 -1.69 -13.03
C SER A 657 -9.67 -2.04 -13.55
N ASP A 658 -10.27 -3.07 -12.96
CA ASP A 658 -11.68 -3.43 -13.14
C ASP A 658 -12.14 -3.59 -14.60
N PRO A 659 -11.50 -4.46 -15.42
CA PRO A 659 -10.35 -5.31 -15.10
C PRO A 659 -9.00 -4.67 -15.48
N ASN A 660 -7.90 -5.20 -14.96
CA ASN A 660 -6.55 -4.73 -15.30
C ASN A 660 -6.10 -5.31 -16.66
N LEU A 661 -6.32 -4.53 -17.73
CA LEU A 661 -5.97 -4.89 -19.11
C LEU A 661 -4.49 -4.70 -19.43
N GLN A 662 -3.73 -3.99 -18.60
CA GLN A 662 -2.27 -3.86 -18.79
C GLN A 662 -1.51 -5.15 -18.50
N ASN A 663 -2.08 -6.04 -17.68
CA ASN A 663 -1.42 -7.28 -17.27
C ASN A 663 -1.75 -8.50 -18.16
N ILE A 664 -2.45 -8.30 -19.28
CA ILE A 664 -2.78 -9.38 -20.21
C ILE A 664 -1.48 -10.01 -20.73
N PRO A 665 -1.28 -11.32 -20.55
CA PRO A 665 -0.04 -11.98 -20.93
C PRO A 665 0.30 -11.75 -22.41
N VAL A 666 1.47 -11.15 -22.65
CA VAL A 666 1.95 -10.86 -24.02
C VAL A 666 2.54 -12.10 -24.69
N ARG A 667 3.09 -13.04 -23.90
CA ARG A 667 3.97 -14.13 -24.36
C ARG A 667 3.36 -15.51 -24.11
N GLY A 668 3.86 -16.50 -24.85
CA GLY A 668 3.39 -17.88 -24.80
C GLY A 668 2.12 -18.12 -25.62
N GLU A 669 1.87 -19.38 -25.96
CA GLU A 669 0.69 -19.80 -26.74
C GLU A 669 -0.63 -19.35 -26.07
N MET A 670 -0.68 -19.43 -24.73
CA MET A 670 -1.84 -19.03 -23.94
C MET A 670 -2.10 -17.53 -23.89
N GLY A 671 -1.05 -16.71 -23.81
CA GLY A 671 -1.20 -15.25 -23.89
C GLY A 671 -1.72 -14.81 -25.25
N ARG A 672 -1.28 -15.49 -26.32
CA ARG A 672 -1.80 -15.29 -27.68
C ARG A 672 -3.29 -15.62 -27.76
N GLN A 673 -3.71 -16.78 -27.24
CA GLN A 673 -5.12 -17.17 -27.26
C GLN A 673 -6.04 -16.17 -26.53
N VAL A 674 -5.63 -15.65 -25.36
CA VAL A 674 -6.44 -14.62 -24.67
C VAL A 674 -6.51 -13.33 -25.48
N ARG A 675 -5.41 -12.89 -26.09
CA ARG A 675 -5.41 -11.70 -26.97
C ARG A 675 -6.27 -11.88 -28.21
N GLN A 676 -6.40 -13.10 -28.72
CA GLN A 676 -7.26 -13.40 -29.86
C GLN A 676 -8.74 -13.12 -29.56
N ALA A 677 -9.15 -13.20 -28.29
CA ALA A 677 -10.52 -12.88 -27.88
C ALA A 677 -10.84 -11.38 -27.89
N PHE A 678 -9.84 -10.50 -27.95
CA PHE A 678 -10.06 -9.05 -28.08
C PHE A 678 -10.14 -8.70 -29.57
N ILE A 679 -11.31 -8.27 -30.01
CA ILE A 679 -11.65 -8.16 -31.44
C ILE A 679 -12.10 -6.76 -31.82
N ALA A 680 -12.00 -6.44 -33.11
CA ALA A 680 -12.73 -5.31 -33.70
C ALA A 680 -14.17 -5.73 -34.07
N PRO A 681 -15.14 -4.81 -34.00
CA PRO A 681 -16.48 -5.06 -34.52
C PRO A 681 -16.48 -5.17 -36.05
N PRO A 682 -17.50 -5.80 -36.66
CA PRO A 682 -17.63 -5.92 -38.11
C PRO A 682 -17.52 -4.57 -38.83
N GLY A 683 -16.73 -4.52 -39.91
CA GLY A 683 -16.47 -3.30 -40.68
C GLY A 683 -15.34 -2.42 -40.14
N SER A 684 -14.72 -2.82 -39.03
CA SER A 684 -13.54 -2.18 -38.45
C SER A 684 -12.38 -3.18 -38.31
N CYS A 685 -11.21 -2.69 -37.94
CA CYS A 685 -10.07 -3.49 -37.53
C CYS A 685 -9.42 -2.86 -36.30
N LEU A 686 -8.57 -3.63 -35.61
CA LEU A 686 -7.70 -3.08 -34.59
C LEU A 686 -6.43 -2.55 -35.26
N LEU A 687 -5.94 -1.40 -34.79
CA LEU A 687 -4.66 -0.83 -35.13
C LEU A 687 -3.86 -0.66 -33.85
N SER A 688 -2.64 -1.19 -33.81
CA SER A 688 -1.70 -1.03 -32.70
C SER A 688 -0.52 -0.20 -33.16
N ALA A 689 -0.06 0.70 -32.29
CA ALA A 689 1.13 1.50 -32.47
C ALA A 689 2.01 1.42 -31.20
N ASP A 690 3.20 0.85 -31.32
CA ASP A 690 4.13 0.62 -30.20
C ASP A 690 5.40 1.44 -30.36
N TYR A 691 5.83 2.13 -29.30
CA TYR A 691 7.10 2.85 -29.35
C TYR A 691 8.30 1.90 -29.28
N SER A 692 9.13 1.90 -30.32
CA SER A 692 10.32 1.07 -30.36
C SER A 692 11.39 1.60 -29.39
N GLN A 693 11.53 0.94 -28.24
CA GLN A 693 12.60 1.16 -27.24
C GLN A 693 12.59 2.56 -26.59
N ILE A 694 11.41 3.11 -26.29
CA ILE A 694 11.27 4.49 -25.79
C ILE A 694 12.09 4.79 -24.54
N ASP A 695 12.19 3.85 -23.59
CA ASP A 695 12.99 4.04 -22.36
C ASP A 695 14.49 4.24 -22.67
N LEU A 696 15.05 3.48 -23.63
CA LEU A 696 16.46 3.69 -24.03
C LEU A 696 16.65 4.97 -24.81
N ARG A 697 15.65 5.37 -25.60
CA ARG A 697 15.65 6.64 -26.32
C ARG A 697 15.63 7.82 -25.33
N ALA A 698 14.77 7.77 -24.33
CA ALA A 698 14.74 8.76 -23.24
C ALA A 698 16.08 8.82 -22.50
N LEU A 699 16.70 7.67 -22.19
CA LEU A 699 18.03 7.64 -21.59
C LEU A 699 19.10 8.27 -22.49
N ALA A 700 19.10 7.97 -23.78
CA ALA A 700 20.07 8.52 -24.73
C ALA A 700 19.99 10.05 -24.79
N HIS A 701 18.77 10.59 -24.79
CA HIS A 701 18.55 12.03 -24.72
C HIS A 701 19.02 12.61 -23.38
N LEU A 702 18.59 12.05 -22.24
CA LEU A 702 18.93 12.56 -20.90
C LEU A 702 20.44 12.48 -20.57
N SER A 703 21.12 11.45 -21.09
CA SER A 703 22.56 11.24 -20.86
C SER A 703 23.44 11.98 -21.85
N HIS A 704 22.89 12.42 -22.99
CA HIS A 704 23.62 12.94 -24.14
C HIS A 704 24.83 12.07 -24.53
N ASP A 705 24.75 10.74 -24.32
CA ASP A 705 25.84 9.84 -24.68
C ASP A 705 25.95 9.72 -26.19
N GLN A 706 27.04 10.25 -26.75
CA GLN A 706 27.20 10.36 -28.20
C GLN A 706 27.11 9.01 -28.92
N ARG A 707 27.65 7.94 -28.34
CA ARG A 707 27.61 6.60 -28.97
C ARG A 707 26.21 6.02 -28.97
N LEU A 708 25.46 6.20 -27.88
CA LEU A 708 24.08 5.76 -27.80
C LEU A 708 23.17 6.58 -28.73
N VAL A 709 23.38 7.90 -28.80
CA VAL A 709 22.70 8.80 -29.73
C VAL A 709 22.98 8.40 -31.19
N ASP A 710 24.24 8.15 -31.53
CA ASP A 710 24.64 7.74 -32.88
C ASP A 710 24.06 6.37 -33.25
N ALA A 711 24.02 5.41 -32.32
CA ALA A 711 23.40 4.11 -32.54
C ALA A 711 21.92 4.26 -32.95
N PHE A 712 21.15 5.12 -32.27
CA PHE A 712 19.75 5.37 -32.64
C PHE A 712 19.58 6.16 -33.93
N LYS A 713 20.51 7.05 -34.28
CA LYS A 713 20.51 7.78 -35.57
C LYS A 713 20.77 6.86 -36.76
N HIS A 714 21.50 5.76 -36.55
CA HIS A 714 21.80 4.76 -37.58
C HIS A 714 20.88 3.51 -37.52
N ASP A 715 19.81 3.54 -36.73
CA ASP A 715 18.86 2.41 -36.49
C ASP A 715 19.57 1.11 -36.02
N GLU A 716 20.65 1.24 -35.25
CA GLU A 716 21.39 0.11 -34.68
C GLU A 716 20.63 -0.50 -33.49
N ASP A 717 20.59 -1.83 -33.42
CA ASP A 717 19.98 -2.55 -32.31
C ASP A 717 20.95 -2.73 -31.14
N VAL A 718 20.88 -1.80 -30.18
CA VAL A 718 21.71 -1.76 -28.98
C VAL A 718 21.66 -3.09 -28.20
N HIS A 719 20.51 -3.78 -28.20
CA HIS A 719 20.39 -5.07 -27.50
C HIS A 719 21.15 -6.18 -28.21
N SER A 720 21.10 -6.24 -29.54
CA SER A 720 21.84 -7.22 -30.33
C SER A 720 23.35 -6.97 -30.25
N ALA A 721 23.76 -5.70 -30.26
CA ALA A 721 25.16 -5.33 -30.04
C ALA A 721 25.65 -5.78 -28.64
N THR A 722 24.86 -5.57 -27.59
CA THR A 722 25.17 -6.09 -26.26
C THR A 722 25.20 -7.61 -26.23
N ALA A 723 24.25 -8.29 -26.88
CA ALA A 723 24.19 -9.76 -26.90
C ALA A 723 25.43 -10.37 -27.55
N SER A 724 25.87 -9.81 -28.68
CA SER A 724 27.10 -10.22 -29.37
C SER A 724 28.30 -10.16 -28.43
N GLN A 725 28.42 -9.11 -27.61
CA GLN A 725 29.49 -8.98 -26.62
C GLN A 725 29.31 -9.94 -25.43
N LEU A 726 28.10 -10.06 -24.89
CA LEU A 726 27.79 -10.87 -23.70
C LEU A 726 28.03 -12.36 -23.94
N PHE A 727 27.65 -12.86 -25.12
CA PHE A 727 27.78 -14.26 -25.50
C PHE A 727 29.04 -14.55 -26.34
N ALA A 728 29.86 -13.53 -26.62
CA ALA A 728 31.04 -13.61 -27.48
C ALA A 728 30.76 -14.28 -28.85
N VAL A 729 29.66 -13.86 -29.49
CA VAL A 729 29.22 -14.33 -30.83
C VAL A 729 29.16 -13.16 -31.81
N ASP A 730 29.30 -13.43 -33.11
CA ASP A 730 29.09 -12.40 -34.13
C ASP A 730 27.64 -11.87 -34.10
N SER A 731 27.44 -10.59 -34.48
CA SER A 731 26.10 -9.97 -34.45
C SER A 731 25.07 -10.70 -35.31
N SER A 732 25.50 -11.38 -36.38
CA SER A 732 24.65 -12.22 -37.24
C SER A 732 24.23 -13.55 -36.61
N GLN A 733 24.91 -13.97 -35.54
CA GLN A 733 24.64 -15.21 -34.80
C GLN A 733 23.83 -14.97 -33.52
N VAL A 734 23.50 -13.71 -33.22
CA VAL A 734 22.67 -13.35 -32.06
C VAL A 734 21.27 -13.92 -32.25
N THR A 735 20.89 -14.86 -31.39
CA THR A 735 19.54 -15.41 -31.36
C THR A 735 18.56 -14.48 -30.63
N ALA A 736 17.26 -14.69 -30.85
CA ALA A 736 16.22 -13.93 -30.15
C ALA A 736 16.31 -14.08 -28.60
N ASP A 737 16.70 -15.26 -28.11
CA ASP A 737 16.90 -15.51 -26.68
C ASP A 737 18.15 -14.79 -26.15
N MET A 738 19.26 -14.78 -26.90
CA MET A 738 20.46 -14.02 -26.53
C MET A 738 20.16 -12.52 -26.46
N ARG A 739 19.46 -11.99 -27.46
CA ARG A 739 18.99 -10.60 -27.47
C ARG A 739 18.09 -10.29 -26.27
N ARG A 740 17.21 -11.23 -25.87
CA ARG A 740 16.34 -11.09 -24.69
C ARG A 740 17.14 -10.97 -23.40
N VAL A 741 18.13 -11.85 -23.18
CA VAL A 741 19.00 -11.77 -22.00
C VAL A 741 19.76 -10.44 -22.01
N ALA A 742 20.32 -10.05 -23.15
CA ALA A 742 21.01 -8.76 -23.29
C ALA A 742 20.09 -7.56 -23.05
N LYS A 743 18.79 -7.63 -23.39
CA LYS A 743 17.80 -6.62 -23.02
C LYS A 743 17.66 -6.50 -21.51
N THR A 744 17.46 -7.61 -20.81
CA THR A 744 17.38 -7.63 -19.34
C THR A 744 18.65 -7.10 -18.70
N VAL A 745 19.82 -7.46 -19.24
CA VAL A 745 21.13 -7.00 -18.78
C VAL A 745 21.32 -5.50 -19.03
N ASN A 746 21.05 -4.99 -20.25
CA ASN A 746 21.15 -3.55 -20.55
C ASN A 746 20.31 -2.74 -19.57
N PHE A 747 19.03 -3.08 -19.42
CA PHE A 747 18.17 -2.39 -18.47
C PHE A 747 18.64 -2.57 -17.04
N GLY A 748 19.08 -3.77 -16.65
CA GLY A 748 19.67 -4.01 -15.34
C GLY A 748 20.84 -3.08 -15.04
N VAL A 749 21.85 -3.07 -15.90
CA VAL A 749 23.08 -2.29 -15.73
C VAL A 749 22.79 -0.78 -15.74
N ILE A 750 21.96 -0.30 -16.67
CA ILE A 750 21.50 1.09 -16.72
C ILE A 750 20.80 1.50 -15.41
N TYR A 751 19.99 0.60 -14.85
CA TYR A 751 19.17 0.87 -13.66
C TYR A 751 19.83 0.45 -12.34
N GLY A 752 21.16 0.34 -12.34
CA GLY A 752 21.95 0.14 -11.11
C GLY A 752 21.91 -1.28 -10.54
N MET A 753 21.75 -2.29 -11.40
CA MET A 753 21.98 -3.70 -11.03
C MET A 753 23.43 -3.88 -10.59
N SER A 754 23.62 -4.52 -9.43
CA SER A 754 24.96 -4.84 -8.93
C SER A 754 25.60 -5.99 -9.70
N ASP A 755 26.90 -6.17 -9.52
CA ASP A 755 27.67 -7.36 -9.93
C ASP A 755 26.97 -8.66 -9.52
N TYR A 756 26.48 -8.74 -8.28
CA TYR A 756 25.71 -9.87 -7.77
C TYR A 756 24.35 -10.03 -8.46
N GLY A 757 23.68 -8.92 -8.78
CA GLY A 757 22.41 -8.96 -9.50
C GLY A 757 22.57 -9.51 -10.92
N LEU A 758 23.66 -9.13 -11.59
CA LEU A 758 23.98 -9.54 -12.95
C LEU A 758 24.41 -11.02 -13.02
N GLU A 759 25.20 -11.48 -12.05
CA GLU A 759 25.55 -12.91 -11.88
C GLU A 759 24.29 -13.78 -11.75
N ARG A 760 23.27 -13.34 -11.02
CA ARG A 760 22.02 -14.12 -10.89
C ARG A 760 21.14 -14.09 -12.14
N ALA A 761 21.29 -13.07 -12.98
CA ALA A 761 20.49 -12.88 -14.19
C ALA A 761 21.12 -13.53 -15.43
N THR A 762 22.38 -13.94 -15.34
CA THR A 762 23.20 -14.46 -16.46
C THR A 762 24.00 -15.68 -16.02
N GLU A 763 24.78 -16.27 -16.92
CA GLU A 763 25.72 -17.36 -16.58
C GLU A 763 27.13 -16.84 -16.21
N LEU A 764 27.30 -15.51 -16.11
CA LEU A 764 28.59 -14.90 -15.80
C LEU A 764 28.97 -15.12 -14.34
N SER A 765 30.26 -15.38 -14.10
CA SER A 765 30.82 -15.29 -12.75
C SER A 765 30.81 -13.84 -12.25
N ARG A 766 30.86 -13.64 -10.94
CA ARG A 766 30.94 -12.31 -10.33
C ARG A 766 32.07 -11.42 -10.87
N GLU A 767 33.24 -12.00 -11.15
CA GLU A 767 34.38 -11.27 -11.72
C GLU A 767 34.14 -10.86 -13.19
N GLU A 768 33.47 -11.71 -13.96
CA GLU A 768 33.06 -11.39 -15.34
C GLU A 768 31.95 -10.35 -15.37
N ALA A 769 30.96 -10.45 -14.49
CA ALA A 769 29.90 -9.46 -14.33
C ALA A 769 30.47 -8.08 -13.99
N THR A 770 31.44 -8.01 -13.06
CA THR A 770 32.12 -6.76 -12.70
C THR A 770 32.85 -6.16 -13.90
N ARG A 771 33.61 -6.97 -14.64
CA ARG A 771 34.32 -6.53 -15.86
C ARG A 771 33.36 -6.07 -16.95
N PHE A 772 32.23 -6.76 -17.11
CA PHE A 772 31.20 -6.40 -18.08
C PHE A 772 30.57 -5.05 -17.75
N ILE A 773 30.20 -4.80 -16.50
CA ILE A 773 29.64 -3.51 -16.07
C ILE A 773 30.65 -2.39 -16.33
N ALA A 774 31.93 -2.61 -15.99
CA ALA A 774 32.99 -1.65 -16.25
C ALA A 774 33.15 -1.34 -17.75
N SER A 775 33.24 -2.37 -18.61
CA SER A 775 33.38 -2.17 -20.06
C SER A 775 32.15 -1.53 -20.69
N TYR A 776 30.95 -1.79 -20.15
CA TYR A 776 29.72 -1.15 -20.58
C TYR A 776 29.77 0.37 -20.36
N PHE A 777 30.18 0.82 -19.17
CA PHE A 777 30.29 2.25 -18.87
C PHE A 777 31.51 2.92 -19.53
N GLU A 778 32.58 2.18 -19.82
CA GLU A 778 33.65 2.66 -20.71
C GLU A 778 33.15 2.85 -22.15
N LYS A 779 32.21 1.99 -22.59
CA LYS A 779 31.57 2.13 -23.90
C LYS A 779 30.61 3.32 -23.95
N TYR A 780 29.82 3.54 -22.89
CA TYR A 780 28.81 4.59 -22.79
C TYR A 780 29.09 5.54 -21.60
N PRO A 781 30.13 6.40 -21.67
CA PRO A 781 30.55 7.24 -20.56
C PRO A 781 29.53 8.32 -20.17
N GLY A 782 28.72 8.81 -21.11
CA GLY A 782 27.66 9.79 -20.84
C GLY A 782 26.55 9.21 -19.95
N VAL A 783 26.25 7.92 -20.12
CA VAL A 783 25.30 7.20 -19.26
C VAL A 783 25.82 7.18 -17.82
N LEU A 784 27.08 6.81 -17.58
CA LEU A 784 27.65 6.80 -16.23
C LEU A 784 27.60 8.19 -15.58
N GLN A 785 27.99 9.23 -16.32
CA GLN A 785 27.95 10.61 -15.84
C GLN A 785 26.53 11.03 -15.45
N TYR A 786 25.53 10.65 -16.24
CA TYR A 786 24.12 10.90 -15.94
C TYR A 786 23.65 10.17 -14.67
N LEU A 787 24.03 8.90 -14.49
CA LEU A 787 23.66 8.13 -13.29
C LEU A 787 24.21 8.79 -12.02
N ASP A 788 25.48 9.18 -12.05
CA ASP A 788 26.15 9.80 -10.90
C ASP A 788 25.61 11.21 -10.61
N SER A 789 25.36 12.01 -11.65
CA SER A 789 24.78 13.35 -11.50
C SER A 789 23.35 13.30 -10.97
N THR A 790 22.55 12.33 -11.43
CA THR A 790 21.16 12.12 -10.97
C THR A 790 21.13 11.71 -9.50
N LYS A 791 22.00 10.78 -9.07
CA LYS A 791 22.12 10.43 -7.64
C LYS A 791 22.53 11.63 -6.79
N LYS A 792 23.48 12.42 -7.28
CA LYS A 792 23.93 13.63 -6.59
C LYS A 792 22.79 14.66 -6.46
N GLN A 793 22.08 14.95 -7.55
CA GLN A 793 20.93 15.83 -7.56
C GLN A 793 19.85 15.34 -6.59
N ALA A 794 19.55 14.04 -6.57
CA ALA A 794 18.58 13.46 -5.66
C ALA A 794 18.98 13.67 -4.20
N ARG A 795 20.27 13.49 -3.85
CA ARG A 795 20.78 13.75 -2.50
C ARG A 795 20.71 15.24 -2.11
N ASP A 796 21.02 16.13 -3.05
CA ASP A 796 21.08 17.57 -2.82
C ASP A 796 19.68 18.21 -2.70
N THR A 797 18.71 17.72 -3.48
CA THR A 797 17.37 18.33 -3.60
C THR A 797 16.25 17.51 -2.95
N GLY A 798 16.49 16.23 -2.64
CA GLY A 798 15.49 15.30 -2.12
C GLY A 798 14.51 14.76 -3.16
N TYR A 799 14.65 15.11 -4.44
CA TYR A 799 13.78 14.62 -5.51
C TYR A 799 14.51 14.49 -6.85
N VAL A 800 13.88 13.80 -7.80
CA VAL A 800 14.29 13.76 -9.21
C VAL A 800 13.13 14.20 -10.10
N GLN A 801 13.41 14.60 -11.35
CA GLN A 801 12.37 15.07 -12.27
C GLN A 801 12.53 14.59 -13.71
N THR A 802 11.42 14.52 -14.45
CA THR A 802 11.38 14.20 -15.89
C THR A 802 11.70 15.44 -16.75
N LEU A 803 11.77 15.25 -18.07
CA LEU A 803 11.97 16.34 -19.03
C LEU A 803 10.86 17.41 -18.97
N LEU A 804 9.61 17.01 -18.72
CA LEU A 804 8.48 17.93 -18.55
C LEU A 804 8.30 18.43 -17.10
N GLY A 805 9.25 18.13 -16.22
CA GLY A 805 9.29 18.65 -14.85
C GLY A 805 8.50 17.84 -13.82
N ARG A 806 7.96 16.67 -14.16
CA ARG A 806 7.30 15.78 -13.18
C ARG A 806 8.29 15.41 -12.09
N ARG A 807 7.95 15.64 -10.84
CA ARG A 807 8.82 15.34 -9.69
C ARG A 807 8.45 14.03 -9.01
N ARG A 808 9.47 13.30 -8.56
CA ARG A 808 9.35 12.23 -7.57
C ARG A 808 10.18 12.57 -6.34
N SER A 809 9.52 12.75 -5.21
CA SER A 809 10.20 12.90 -3.92
C SER A 809 10.85 11.56 -3.51
N ILE A 810 12.07 11.62 -2.98
CA ILE A 810 12.84 10.46 -2.51
C ILE A 810 13.51 10.83 -1.19
N PRO A 811 12.74 10.98 -0.09
CA PRO A 811 13.30 11.38 1.21
C PRO A 811 14.33 10.37 1.74
N GLU A 812 14.23 9.10 1.34
CA GLU A 812 15.13 8.03 1.77
C GLU A 812 16.54 8.10 1.16
N ILE A 813 16.79 9.00 0.21
CA ILE A 813 18.04 9.09 -0.55
C ILE A 813 19.26 9.38 0.34
N ASN A 814 19.04 10.00 1.51
CA ASN A 814 20.08 10.32 2.50
C ASN A 814 20.04 9.39 3.72
N SER A 815 19.32 8.27 3.65
CA SER A 815 19.22 7.32 4.77
C SER A 815 20.62 6.78 5.17
N PRO A 816 20.93 6.71 6.48
CA PRO A 816 22.17 6.08 6.94
C PRO A 816 22.17 4.58 6.64
N ASN A 817 20.99 3.95 6.57
CA ASN A 817 20.84 2.55 6.22
C ASN A 817 21.18 2.32 4.74
N ARG A 818 22.24 1.52 4.52
CA ARG A 818 22.76 1.22 3.18
C ARG A 818 21.71 0.61 2.25
N GLN A 819 20.90 -0.34 2.72
CA GLN A 819 19.94 -1.05 1.87
C GLN A 819 18.79 -0.12 1.42
N ILE A 820 18.32 0.74 2.34
CA ILE A 820 17.29 1.75 2.05
C ILE A 820 17.84 2.76 1.04
N ARG A 821 19.04 3.27 1.28
CA ARG A 821 19.70 4.22 0.39
C ARG A 821 19.96 3.64 -1.00
N GLU A 822 20.45 2.41 -1.12
CA GLU A 822 20.65 1.75 -2.42
C GLU A 822 19.33 1.50 -3.18
N ALA A 823 18.23 1.29 -2.47
CA ALA A 823 16.90 1.23 -3.09
C ALA A 823 16.45 2.62 -3.59
N ALA A 824 16.67 3.67 -2.80
CA ALA A 824 16.38 5.04 -3.16
C ALA A 824 17.23 5.53 -4.36
N GLU A 825 18.50 5.16 -4.43
CA GLU A 825 19.37 5.50 -5.56
C GLU A 825 18.90 4.86 -6.88
N ARG A 826 18.50 3.58 -6.83
CA ARG A 826 17.91 2.91 -8.01
C ARG A 826 16.61 3.58 -8.44
N MET A 827 15.80 3.98 -7.47
CA MET A 827 14.56 4.72 -7.72
C MET A 827 14.81 6.08 -8.39
N ALA A 828 15.84 6.81 -7.92
CA ALA A 828 16.26 8.10 -8.45
C ALA A 828 16.73 8.01 -9.91
N ILE A 829 17.46 6.96 -10.26
CA ILE A 829 17.93 6.71 -11.63
C ILE A 829 16.76 6.38 -12.57
N ASN A 830 15.85 5.51 -12.13
CA ASN A 830 14.84 4.93 -13.02
C ASN A 830 13.71 5.91 -13.32
N MET A 831 13.35 6.75 -12.35
CA MET A 831 12.16 7.59 -12.47
C MET A 831 12.24 8.61 -13.62
N PRO A 832 13.32 9.39 -13.81
CA PRO A 832 13.38 10.35 -14.91
C PRO A 832 13.24 9.70 -16.28
N VAL A 833 13.83 8.52 -16.47
CA VAL A 833 13.75 7.77 -17.74
C VAL A 833 12.33 7.28 -17.99
N GLN A 834 11.78 6.47 -17.08
CA GLN A 834 10.44 5.88 -17.25
C GLN A 834 9.33 6.93 -17.24
N GLY A 835 9.51 7.99 -16.45
CA GLY A 835 8.56 9.08 -16.38
C GLY A 835 8.57 9.95 -17.62
N THR A 836 9.75 10.18 -18.23
CA THR A 836 9.82 10.87 -19.52
C THR A 836 9.13 10.05 -20.61
N SER A 837 9.32 8.72 -20.65
CA SER A 837 8.57 7.85 -21.56
C SER A 837 7.05 7.94 -21.35
N ALA A 838 6.61 7.96 -20.10
CA ALA A 838 5.18 8.11 -19.77
C ALA A 838 4.63 9.46 -20.23
N ASP A 839 5.39 10.54 -20.00
CA ASP A 839 5.04 11.90 -20.43
C ASP A 839 4.90 11.97 -21.97
N ILE A 840 5.83 11.35 -22.72
CA ILE A 840 5.77 11.27 -24.20
C ILE A 840 4.49 10.59 -24.67
N ILE A 841 4.14 9.44 -24.08
CA ILE A 841 2.93 8.70 -24.43
C ILE A 841 1.68 9.54 -24.14
N LYS A 842 1.62 10.21 -22.98
CA LYS A 842 0.48 11.08 -22.63
C LYS A 842 0.31 12.23 -23.61
N VAL A 843 1.41 12.90 -23.99
CA VAL A 843 1.37 13.98 -24.99
C VAL A 843 0.90 13.45 -26.35
N ALA A 844 1.37 12.27 -26.76
CA ALA A 844 0.90 11.64 -27.99
C ALA A 844 -0.60 11.35 -27.96
N MET A 845 -1.11 10.81 -26.85
CA MET A 845 -2.55 10.54 -26.66
C MET A 845 -3.38 11.82 -26.80
N ILE A 846 -2.95 12.91 -26.17
CA ILE A 846 -3.63 14.21 -26.24
C ILE A 846 -3.64 14.76 -27.67
N ASN A 847 -2.51 14.70 -28.35
CA ASN A 847 -2.40 15.19 -29.73
C ASN A 847 -3.23 14.35 -30.71
N LEU A 848 -3.21 13.02 -30.57
CA LEU A 848 -4.05 12.11 -31.35
C LEU A 848 -5.54 12.36 -31.11
N TYR A 849 -5.94 12.52 -29.85
CA TYR A 849 -7.33 12.82 -29.50
C TYR A 849 -7.82 14.12 -30.15
N ARG A 850 -7.00 15.18 -30.09
CA ARG A 850 -7.31 16.46 -30.73
C ARG A 850 -7.46 16.31 -32.26
N GLU A 851 -6.49 15.68 -32.90
CA GLU A 851 -6.47 15.50 -34.36
C GLU A 851 -7.66 14.65 -34.84
N MET A 852 -7.96 13.55 -34.14
CA MET A 852 -9.11 12.70 -34.44
C MET A 852 -10.43 13.46 -34.30
N GLY A 853 -10.54 14.33 -33.28
CA GLY A 853 -11.70 15.20 -33.07
C GLY A 853 -11.90 16.25 -34.16
N GLU A 854 -10.82 16.90 -34.61
CA GLU A 854 -10.85 17.88 -35.70
C GLU A 854 -11.30 17.26 -37.03
N ARG A 855 -10.88 16.03 -37.29
CA ARG A 855 -11.25 15.28 -38.51
C ARG A 855 -12.68 14.74 -38.47
N ARG A 856 -13.31 14.68 -37.30
CA ARG A 856 -14.64 14.09 -37.08
C ARG A 856 -14.73 12.64 -37.59
N GLY A 857 -13.63 11.90 -37.44
CA GLY A 857 -13.56 10.48 -37.79
C GLY A 857 -14.33 9.60 -36.82
N LYS A 858 -14.51 8.32 -37.17
CA LYS A 858 -15.15 7.30 -36.33
C LYS A 858 -14.15 6.41 -35.62
N THR A 859 -12.85 6.56 -35.90
CA THR A 859 -11.77 5.88 -35.18
C THR A 859 -11.85 6.15 -33.68
N LYS A 860 -11.59 5.13 -32.87
CA LYS A 860 -11.61 5.19 -31.41
C LYS A 860 -10.28 4.77 -30.83
N MET A 861 -9.74 5.55 -29.90
CA MET A 861 -8.65 5.10 -29.03
C MET A 861 -9.25 4.22 -27.93
N LEU A 862 -8.71 3.01 -27.76
CA LEU A 862 -9.27 2.00 -26.87
C LEU A 862 -8.43 1.80 -25.61
N LEU A 863 -7.15 1.44 -25.79
CA LEU A 863 -6.28 1.03 -24.69
C LEU A 863 -4.90 1.66 -24.80
N GLN A 864 -4.30 1.88 -23.63
CA GLN A 864 -2.88 2.20 -23.46
C GLN A 864 -2.24 1.07 -22.63
N VAL A 865 -1.33 0.31 -23.23
CA VAL A 865 -0.69 -0.87 -22.61
C VAL A 865 0.81 -0.77 -22.74
N HIS A 866 1.51 -0.58 -21.62
CA HIS A 866 2.96 -0.34 -21.60
C HIS A 866 3.36 0.87 -22.45
N ASP A 867 3.90 0.65 -23.64
CA ASP A 867 4.33 1.69 -24.58
C ASP A 867 3.51 1.65 -25.89
N GLU A 868 2.42 0.86 -25.89
CA GLU A 868 1.51 0.58 -27.01
C GLU A 868 0.19 1.37 -26.87
N LEU A 869 -0.29 1.95 -27.98
CA LEU A 869 -1.63 2.49 -28.13
C LEU A 869 -2.46 1.62 -29.09
N LEU A 870 -3.66 1.24 -28.65
CA LEU A 870 -4.59 0.39 -29.41
C LEU A 870 -5.82 1.20 -29.83
N PHE A 871 -6.20 1.05 -31.10
CA PHE A 871 -7.32 1.75 -31.71
C PHE A 871 -8.29 0.76 -32.38
N GLU A 872 -9.57 1.13 -32.43
CA GLU A 872 -10.58 0.54 -33.31
C GLU A 872 -10.77 1.50 -34.49
N VAL A 873 -10.43 1.02 -35.69
CA VAL A 873 -10.35 1.83 -36.90
C VAL A 873 -11.32 1.28 -37.95
N PRO A 874 -12.30 2.07 -38.40
CA PRO A 874 -13.12 1.74 -39.57
C PRO A 874 -12.25 1.44 -40.79
N MET A 875 -12.65 0.48 -41.62
CA MET A 875 -11.83 0.07 -42.78
C MET A 875 -11.57 1.20 -43.78
N ASP A 876 -12.46 2.20 -43.87
CA ASP A 876 -12.31 3.39 -44.71
C ASP A 876 -11.34 4.44 -44.15
N GLU A 877 -11.03 4.40 -42.85
CA GLU A 877 -10.08 5.30 -42.18
C GLU A 877 -8.68 4.66 -41.97
N LEU A 878 -8.54 3.35 -42.23
CA LEU A 878 -7.32 2.59 -41.89
C LEU A 878 -6.03 3.14 -42.50
N GLU A 879 -6.03 3.41 -43.81
CA GLU A 879 -4.82 3.88 -44.50
C GLU A 879 -4.41 5.29 -44.07
N GLU A 880 -5.36 6.10 -43.65
CA GLU A 880 -5.13 7.43 -43.08
C GLU A 880 -4.52 7.30 -41.68
N MET A 881 -5.14 6.51 -40.81
CA MET A 881 -4.66 6.30 -39.44
C MET A 881 -3.28 5.62 -39.38
N ARG A 882 -2.98 4.70 -40.31
CA ARG A 882 -1.64 4.08 -40.46
C ARG A 882 -0.52 5.08 -40.72
N ARG A 883 -0.82 6.26 -41.29
CA ARG A 883 0.15 7.34 -41.51
C ARG A 883 0.12 8.33 -40.35
N LEU A 884 -1.07 8.73 -39.95
CA LEU A 884 -1.28 9.78 -38.95
C LEU A 884 -0.76 9.38 -37.56
N VAL A 885 -1.06 8.15 -37.12
CA VAL A 885 -0.70 7.68 -35.77
C VAL A 885 0.81 7.71 -35.52
N PRO A 886 1.66 7.07 -36.35
CA PRO A 886 3.10 7.09 -36.12
C PRO A 886 3.68 8.50 -36.26
N ASP A 887 3.18 9.33 -37.18
CA ASP A 887 3.67 10.72 -37.35
C ASP A 887 3.46 11.56 -36.09
N ILE A 888 2.27 11.49 -35.48
CA ILE A 888 1.95 12.22 -34.24
C ILE A 888 2.70 11.65 -33.05
N MET A 889 2.76 10.32 -32.92
CA MET A 889 3.48 9.68 -31.82
C MET A 889 4.98 10.01 -31.87
N SER A 890 5.62 9.90 -33.03
CA SER A 890 7.05 10.21 -33.19
C SER A 890 7.39 11.68 -32.95
N SER A 891 6.42 12.59 -33.05
CA SER A 891 6.60 14.04 -32.84
C SER A 891 6.02 14.56 -31.52
N ALA A 892 5.55 13.66 -30.64
CA ALA A 892 4.91 14.04 -29.39
C ALA A 892 5.82 14.89 -28.49
N LEU A 893 7.13 14.62 -28.50
CA LEU A 893 8.13 15.43 -27.82
C LEU A 893 9.41 15.48 -28.65
N GLU A 894 10.03 16.64 -28.72
CA GLU A 894 11.30 16.82 -29.43
C GLU A 894 12.45 16.20 -28.62
N LEU A 895 13.09 15.17 -29.18
CA LEU A 895 14.28 14.51 -28.62
C LEU A 895 15.45 14.66 -29.60
N ASP A 896 16.69 14.59 -29.10
CA ASP A 896 17.92 14.64 -29.91
C ASP A 896 18.10 13.45 -30.88
N ILE A 897 17.21 12.47 -30.77
CA ILE A 897 17.22 11.21 -31.49
C ILE A 897 15.86 10.95 -32.13
N PRO A 898 15.81 10.24 -33.28
CA PRO A 898 14.55 9.89 -33.90
C PRO A 898 13.73 9.01 -32.97
N VAL A 899 12.42 9.22 -32.90
CA VAL A 899 11.48 8.33 -32.21
C VAL A 899 10.81 7.44 -33.26
N LYS A 900 10.86 6.12 -33.06
CA LYS A 900 10.30 5.12 -33.99
C LYS A 900 9.07 4.49 -33.37
N VAL A 901 8.04 4.32 -34.19
CA VAL A 901 6.75 3.71 -33.82
C VAL A 901 6.45 2.62 -34.83
N ASP A 902 6.27 1.40 -34.35
CA ASP A 902 5.91 0.26 -35.18
C ASP A 902 4.38 0.12 -35.19
N VAL A 903 3.79 0.00 -36.39
CA VAL A 903 2.34 0.02 -36.58
C VAL A 903 1.87 -1.27 -37.23
N HIS A 904 0.88 -1.92 -36.60
CA HIS A 904 0.30 -3.19 -37.04
C HIS A 904 -1.23 -3.10 -37.02
N SER A 905 -1.91 -3.85 -37.89
CA SER A 905 -3.37 -3.92 -37.89
C SER A 905 -3.88 -5.33 -38.13
N GLY A 906 -5.02 -5.68 -37.55
CA GLY A 906 -5.59 -7.02 -37.59
C GLY A 906 -7.04 -7.04 -37.11
N GLN A 907 -7.71 -8.18 -37.20
CA GLN A 907 -9.09 -8.34 -36.73
C GLN A 907 -9.19 -8.56 -35.22
N ASN A 908 -8.10 -9.02 -34.61
CA ASN A 908 -7.98 -9.22 -33.17
C ASN A 908 -6.59 -8.80 -32.68
N TRP A 909 -6.42 -8.69 -31.36
CA TRP A 909 -5.18 -8.18 -30.76
C TRP A 909 -4.00 -9.15 -30.90
N GLU A 910 -4.23 -10.43 -31.18
CA GLU A 910 -3.17 -11.41 -31.42
C GLU A 910 -2.48 -11.19 -32.77
N GLU A 911 -3.23 -10.77 -33.79
CA GLU A 911 -2.75 -10.47 -35.15
C GLU A 911 -1.89 -9.20 -35.24
N LEU A 912 -1.79 -8.40 -34.18
CA LEU A 912 -1.06 -7.13 -34.15
C LEU A 912 0.45 -7.28 -33.86
N LYS A 913 1.04 -8.43 -34.17
CA LYS A 913 2.43 -8.79 -33.82
C LYS A 913 3.34 -9.01 -35.01
#